data_AF-A0A7G8BLM7-F1
#
_entry.id   AF-A0A7G8BLM7-F1
#
_cell.length_a   1.000
_cell.length_b   1.000
_cell.length_c   1.000
_cell.angle_alpha   90.00
_cell.angle_beta   90.00
_cell.angle_gamma   90.00
#
_symmetry.space_group_name_H-M   'P 1'
#
loop_
_entity.id
_entity.type
_entity.pdbx_description
1 polymer ?
#
loop_
_entity_poly.entity_id
_entity_poly.type
_entity_poly.pdbx_seq_one_letter_code
_entity_poly.pdbx_strand_id
1 'polypeptide(L)'
;MLRPKARGVATLHIVTAILGLALLGYLVRRVGLEALMQSVSNLGWGLLLIIALGGLSHLVKTWAWRFTLMGSGSSVSFARLFQLRLASEAAGLAGALGQFFGEGLRISAISRDMPVDNCVVSVTFDRTLFMITGGMVSVAGIFAALFMKSMTPTLRFYAVLFALVLLILVCLPAIAVMSHWPVLSASARRLTGIPYLRTRLGQALPLISSVENKLFNFHRRAARSFWASLSLNLLCHALAVMEVYLILWLLGTRIGLQGSFVFEAVTKLVNAVGSLNPGNIGTYEGGNILIARMFSLPVFIGLSVAVARRLRAIFWAGAGILCLLLISRRNTTKRADDYRETVDNSESTGAATSDTCRSINAVIFAGRTKLSLLKIAEIPILLRNILSARRAGATRVIVCLDPDAAAEAQHQLMQVRSLSYVEWLDLPIGGRLRQLLQEFTAETENSLLLVDGNCIYHPAVFRQACKWGQDGALSLISAEESIGMHVLSASFAHEAADRWPQGISSLDELCSWIATTGSIQYETVAQNLWQRVASPEKCLAGERKLDHWLVKPTDGVFARMNRRVSVPISRRIIKLPVTPNVVTLFTLGVGFTAGMYFARGGYWNMLIGAILSVWASIFDGCDGEVARLKLMESDFGCWLETICDWLYYLFIFAGIAIGLSKAIEDATFIAWGSALLFGAAMTFLVTGLGRHRYASAHPEQYLKLWQASVERRRSNPILYIGRNTEFIVRRCFMPYALLAFAALNIMKVAFFLFVVGANLAWLIALYSYWSFAPTVRPELRNTAEFPGSG
;
A
#
# COMPACT_ATOMS: atom_id res chain seq x y z
N MET A 1 -1.51 -13.30 -1.75
CA MET A 1 -0.22 -12.65 -2.12
C MET A 1 -0.44 -11.15 -2.25
N LEU A 2 0.03 -10.32 -1.31
CA LEU A 2 -0.22 -8.86 -1.28
C LEU A 2 1.11 -8.10 -1.36
N ARG A 3 1.26 -7.29 -2.42
CA ARG A 3 2.47 -6.51 -2.76
C ARG A 3 2.78 -5.43 -1.70
N PRO A 4 4.05 -5.24 -1.28
CA PRO A 4 4.44 -4.13 -0.40
C PRO A 4 4.48 -2.79 -1.16
N LYS A 5 4.06 -1.68 -0.51
CA LYS A 5 4.03 -0.32 -1.07
C LYS A 5 5.44 0.29 -1.17
N ALA A 6 6.00 0.29 -2.39
CA ALA A 6 7.29 0.88 -2.75
C ALA A 6 7.22 2.40 -3.07
N ARG A 7 6.61 3.24 -2.19
CA ARG A 7 6.28 4.64 -2.53
C ARG A 7 7.43 5.66 -2.37
N GLY A 8 8.31 5.54 -1.37
CA GLY A 8 9.46 6.47 -1.24
C GLY A 8 10.54 6.24 -2.29
N VAL A 9 10.70 4.98 -2.67
CA VAL A 9 11.68 4.53 -3.66
C VAL A 9 11.28 5.00 -5.08
N ALA A 10 9.98 5.09 -5.39
CA ALA A 10 9.51 5.52 -6.71
C ALA A 10 9.77 7.00 -7.00
N THR A 11 9.59 7.90 -6.03
CA THR A 11 9.84 9.35 -6.23
C THR A 11 11.32 9.66 -6.39
N LEU A 12 12.18 9.05 -5.57
CA LEU A 12 13.63 9.17 -5.71
C LEU A 12 14.08 8.70 -7.10
N HIS A 13 13.52 7.59 -7.61
CA HIS A 13 13.82 7.08 -8.94
C HIS A 13 13.36 8.00 -10.08
N ILE A 14 12.21 8.66 -9.94
CA ILE A 14 11.75 9.63 -10.95
C ILE A 14 12.71 10.83 -10.99
N VAL A 15 13.14 11.33 -9.83
CA VAL A 15 14.10 12.43 -9.74
C VAL A 15 15.46 12.03 -10.29
N THR A 16 15.99 10.86 -9.92
CA THR A 16 17.28 10.39 -10.45
C THR A 16 17.21 10.09 -11.94
N ALA A 17 16.08 9.60 -12.46
CA ALA A 17 15.85 9.42 -13.89
C ALA A 17 15.81 10.75 -14.66
N ILE A 18 15.14 11.78 -14.12
CA ILE A 18 15.10 13.12 -14.73
C ILE A 18 16.49 13.75 -14.74
N LEU A 19 17.21 13.69 -13.62
CA LEU A 19 18.60 14.17 -13.53
C LEU A 19 19.52 13.41 -14.49
N GLY A 20 19.34 12.08 -14.60
CA GLY A 20 20.06 11.23 -15.54
C GLY A 20 19.79 11.59 -17.00
N LEU A 21 18.53 11.83 -17.37
CA LEU A 21 18.14 12.28 -18.70
C LEU A 21 18.68 13.68 -19.02
N ALA A 22 18.63 14.61 -18.07
CA ALA A 22 19.21 15.94 -18.22
C ALA A 22 20.74 15.88 -18.41
N LEU A 23 21.43 15.05 -17.62
CA LEU A 23 22.87 14.80 -17.77
C LEU A 23 23.20 14.19 -19.14
N LEU A 24 22.43 13.19 -19.59
CA LEU A 24 22.61 12.61 -20.92
C LEU A 24 22.42 13.67 -22.02
N GLY A 25 21.36 14.46 -21.95
CA GLY A 25 21.10 15.55 -22.91
C GLY A 25 22.23 16.58 -22.95
N TYR A 26 22.77 16.95 -21.79
CA TYR A 26 23.93 17.83 -21.69
C TYR A 26 25.19 17.22 -22.32
N LEU A 27 25.47 15.94 -22.06
CA LEU A 27 26.63 15.24 -22.63
C LEU A 27 26.53 15.10 -24.15
N VAL A 28 25.35 14.76 -24.67
CA VAL A 28 25.10 14.68 -26.12
C VAL A 28 25.26 16.06 -26.76
N ARG A 29 24.74 17.13 -26.14
CA ARG A 29 24.94 18.50 -26.64
C ARG A 29 26.41 18.93 -26.64
N ARG A 30 27.19 18.51 -25.64
CA ARG A 30 28.62 18.84 -25.53
C ARG A 30 29.48 18.11 -26.55
N VAL A 31 29.15 16.85 -26.86
CA VAL A 31 29.92 16.03 -27.82
C VAL A 31 29.45 16.26 -29.26
N GLY A 32 28.20 16.64 -29.46
CA GLY A 32 27.57 16.79 -30.77
C GLY A 32 26.93 15.49 -31.24
N LEU A 33 25.71 15.59 -31.81
CA LEU A 33 24.96 14.44 -32.31
C LEU A 33 25.64 13.81 -33.54
N GLU A 34 26.22 14.66 -34.40
CA GLU A 34 26.95 14.23 -35.60
C GLU A 34 28.17 13.37 -35.25
N ALA A 35 28.99 13.79 -34.29
CA ALA A 35 30.14 13.00 -33.84
C ALA A 35 29.75 11.63 -33.26
N LEU A 36 28.58 11.58 -32.62
CA LEU A 36 27.97 10.35 -32.09
C LEU A 36 27.54 9.41 -33.21
N MET A 37 26.83 9.93 -34.20
CA MET A 37 26.41 9.17 -35.39
C MET A 37 27.61 8.68 -36.19
N GLN A 38 28.62 9.54 -36.39
CA GLN A 38 29.88 9.17 -37.03
C GLN A 38 30.58 8.03 -36.29
N SER A 39 30.58 8.05 -34.96
CA SER A 39 31.24 7.02 -34.15
C SER A 39 30.52 5.67 -34.20
N VAL A 40 29.19 5.68 -34.23
CA VAL A 40 28.39 4.45 -34.46
C VAL A 40 28.58 3.94 -35.90
N SER A 41 28.67 4.84 -36.88
CA SER A 41 29.00 4.48 -38.26
C SER A 41 30.40 3.88 -38.39
N ASN A 42 31.38 4.40 -37.65
CA ASN A 42 32.75 3.90 -37.66
C ASN A 42 32.87 2.50 -37.03
N LEU A 43 32.00 2.17 -36.06
CA LEU A 43 31.89 0.80 -35.54
C LEU A 43 31.38 -0.17 -36.61
N GLY A 44 30.49 0.29 -37.50
CA GLY A 44 30.00 -0.46 -38.66
C GLY A 44 29.58 -1.90 -38.32
N TRP A 45 30.04 -2.86 -39.13
CA TRP A 45 29.82 -4.30 -38.90
C TRP A 45 30.49 -4.83 -37.62
N GLY A 46 31.47 -4.11 -37.06
CA GLY A 46 32.09 -4.43 -35.78
C GLY A 46 31.09 -4.45 -34.61
N LEU A 47 29.96 -3.75 -34.72
CA LEU A 47 28.87 -3.84 -33.74
C LEU A 47 28.29 -5.26 -33.63
N LEU A 48 28.25 -6.03 -34.73
CA LEU A 48 27.81 -7.43 -34.68
C LEU A 48 28.75 -8.30 -33.85
N LEU A 49 30.06 -8.07 -33.95
CA LEU A 49 31.05 -8.78 -33.13
C LEU A 49 30.87 -8.47 -31.63
N ILE A 50 30.57 -7.21 -31.31
CA ILE A 50 30.27 -6.77 -29.93
C ILE A 50 28.98 -7.45 -29.43
N ILE A 51 27.95 -7.55 -30.28
CA ILE A 51 26.69 -8.25 -29.98
C ILE A 51 26.93 -9.76 -29.75
N ALA A 52 27.71 -10.40 -30.61
CA ALA A 52 28.06 -11.81 -30.53
C ALA A 52 28.85 -12.12 -29.25
N LEU A 53 29.85 -11.29 -28.91
CA LEU A 53 30.61 -11.41 -27.68
C LEU A 53 29.72 -11.25 -26.43
N GLY A 54 28.72 -10.35 -26.51
CA GLY A 54 27.64 -10.25 -25.52
C GLY A 54 26.85 -11.55 -25.35
N GLY A 55 26.50 -12.20 -26.46
CA GLY A 55 25.81 -13.49 -26.46
C GLY A 55 26.62 -14.60 -25.82
N LEU A 56 27.92 -14.67 -26.15
CA LEU A 56 28.85 -15.60 -25.51
C LEU A 56 28.90 -15.36 -23.99
N SER A 57 28.95 -14.11 -23.55
CA SER A 57 28.87 -13.76 -22.12
C SER A 57 27.58 -14.27 -21.47
N HIS A 58 26.42 -14.15 -22.13
CA HIS A 58 25.16 -14.68 -21.62
C HIS A 58 25.14 -16.22 -21.53
N LEU A 59 25.77 -16.93 -22.48
CA LEU A 59 25.91 -18.38 -22.44
C LEU A 59 26.79 -18.82 -21.27
N VAL A 60 27.97 -18.21 -21.11
CA VAL A 60 28.89 -18.50 -20.01
C VAL A 60 28.23 -18.20 -18.66
N LYS A 61 27.52 -17.08 -18.52
CA LYS A 61 26.72 -16.74 -17.33
C LYS A 61 25.64 -17.80 -17.03
N THR A 62 25.02 -18.35 -18.06
CA THR A 62 23.99 -19.37 -17.90
C THR A 62 24.58 -20.71 -17.45
N TRP A 63 25.76 -21.07 -17.94
CA TRP A 63 26.50 -22.22 -17.40
C TRP A 63 26.95 -21.99 -15.96
N ALA A 64 27.45 -20.79 -15.64
CA ALA A 64 27.83 -20.45 -14.27
C ALA A 64 26.66 -20.63 -13.30
N TRP A 65 25.46 -20.19 -13.70
CA TRP A 65 24.22 -20.40 -12.95
C TRP A 65 23.82 -21.87 -12.86
N ARG A 66 23.96 -22.64 -13.94
CA ARG A 66 23.61 -24.08 -13.94
C ARG A 66 24.38 -24.85 -12.88
N PHE A 67 25.64 -24.51 -12.61
CA PHE A 67 26.43 -25.13 -11.55
C PHE A 67 25.98 -24.77 -10.12
N THR A 68 25.15 -23.74 -9.92
CA THR A 68 24.59 -23.42 -8.60
C THR A 68 23.30 -24.19 -8.27
N LEU A 69 22.76 -24.95 -9.23
CA LEU A 69 21.59 -25.82 -9.03
C LEU A 69 22.02 -27.14 -8.34
N MET A 70 22.20 -27.09 -7.02
CA MET A 70 22.63 -28.22 -6.17
C MET A 70 21.84 -29.52 -6.42
N GLY A 71 22.45 -30.49 -7.12
CA GLY A 71 21.95 -31.87 -7.23
C GLY A 71 20.73 -32.10 -8.12
N SER A 72 20.17 -31.06 -8.73
CA SER A 72 18.94 -31.14 -9.51
C SER A 72 19.03 -30.40 -10.86
N GLY A 73 20.24 -30.04 -11.29
CA GLY A 73 20.48 -29.40 -12.59
C GLY A 73 20.06 -30.22 -13.82
N SER A 74 19.71 -31.51 -13.65
CA SER A 74 19.16 -32.38 -14.70
C SER A 74 17.67 -32.12 -14.98
N SER A 75 16.90 -31.54 -14.05
CA SER A 75 15.46 -31.33 -14.25
C SER A 75 15.12 -30.12 -15.12
N VAL A 76 16.06 -29.19 -15.31
CA VAL A 76 15.86 -27.96 -16.09
C VAL A 76 16.80 -27.91 -17.29
N SER A 77 16.21 -27.77 -18.49
CA SER A 77 16.97 -27.67 -19.73
C SER A 77 17.80 -26.38 -19.80
N PHE A 78 18.98 -26.45 -20.44
CA PHE A 78 19.85 -25.29 -20.61
C PHE A 78 19.13 -24.14 -21.36
N ALA A 79 18.35 -24.47 -22.39
CA ALA A 79 17.56 -23.49 -23.14
C ALA A 79 16.58 -22.72 -22.24
N ARG A 80 15.91 -23.41 -21.29
CA ARG A 80 15.01 -22.76 -20.34
C ARG A 80 15.76 -21.84 -19.38
N LEU A 81 16.93 -22.26 -18.88
CA LEU A 81 17.78 -21.40 -18.05
C LEU A 81 18.27 -20.16 -18.83
N PHE A 82 18.65 -20.33 -20.09
CA PHE A 82 19.09 -19.24 -20.95
C PHE A 82 17.96 -18.22 -21.20
N GLN A 83 16.75 -18.69 -21.53
CA GLN A 83 15.57 -17.84 -21.70
C GLN A 83 15.24 -17.04 -20.45
N LEU A 84 15.27 -17.70 -19.27
CA LEU A 84 15.02 -17.03 -17.99
C LEU A 84 16.12 -16.02 -17.64
N ARG A 85 17.38 -16.30 -17.99
CA ARG A 85 18.50 -15.37 -17.82
C ARG A 85 18.30 -14.11 -18.66
N LEU A 86 17.95 -14.27 -19.95
CA LEU A 86 17.70 -13.12 -20.83
C LEU A 86 16.48 -12.30 -20.37
N ALA A 87 15.38 -12.97 -19.97
CA ALA A 87 14.20 -12.30 -19.42
C ALA A 87 14.52 -11.51 -18.14
N SER A 88 15.33 -12.08 -17.24
CA SER A 88 15.80 -11.42 -16.03
C SER A 88 16.70 -10.23 -16.32
N GLU A 89 17.59 -10.33 -17.32
CA GLU A 89 18.49 -9.24 -17.70
C GLU A 89 17.70 -8.07 -18.32
N ALA A 90 16.68 -8.38 -19.14
CA ALA A 90 15.79 -7.38 -19.72
C ALA A 90 15.06 -6.59 -18.63
N ALA A 91 14.57 -7.26 -17.59
CA ALA A 91 14.00 -6.58 -16.41
C ALA A 91 15.06 -5.73 -15.69
N GLY A 92 16.30 -6.21 -15.63
CA GLY A 92 17.45 -5.52 -15.01
C GLY A 92 17.83 -4.18 -15.62
N LEU A 93 17.46 -3.92 -16.89
CA LEU A 93 17.69 -2.61 -17.53
C LEU A 93 16.92 -1.46 -16.88
N ALA A 94 15.86 -1.74 -16.11
CA ALA A 94 15.11 -0.71 -15.40
C ALA A 94 15.81 -0.19 -14.13
N GLY A 95 17.04 -0.62 -13.85
CA GLY A 95 17.82 -0.25 -12.66
C GLY A 95 17.67 -1.25 -11.51
N ALA A 96 18.02 -0.84 -10.28
CA ALA A 96 18.08 -1.73 -9.11
C ALA A 96 16.77 -2.50 -8.85
N LEU A 97 15.60 -1.84 -8.95
CA LEU A 97 14.31 -2.53 -8.80
C LEU A 97 14.05 -3.54 -9.93
N GLY A 98 14.42 -3.20 -11.15
CA GLY A 98 14.34 -4.09 -12.30
C GLY A 98 15.13 -5.38 -12.08
N GLN A 99 16.31 -5.28 -11.46
CA GLN A 99 17.13 -6.44 -11.10
C GLN A 99 16.42 -7.33 -10.07
N PHE A 100 15.83 -6.75 -9.01
CA PHE A 100 15.03 -7.51 -8.05
C PHE A 100 13.82 -8.19 -8.68
N PHE A 101 13.12 -7.51 -9.60
CA PHE A 101 12.02 -8.11 -10.35
C PHE A 101 12.51 -9.26 -11.25
N GLY A 102 13.65 -9.11 -11.92
CA GLY A 102 14.26 -10.15 -12.75
C GLY A 102 14.66 -11.39 -11.95
N GLU A 103 15.25 -11.21 -10.77
CA GLU A 103 15.58 -12.30 -9.85
C GLU A 103 14.33 -13.02 -9.34
N GLY A 104 13.29 -12.26 -8.96
CA GLY A 104 11.98 -12.81 -8.60
C GLY A 104 11.34 -13.61 -9.74
N LEU A 105 11.53 -13.19 -10.99
CA LEU A 105 11.07 -13.91 -12.18
C LEU A 105 11.79 -15.26 -12.34
N ARG A 106 13.12 -15.31 -12.13
CA ARG A 106 13.89 -16.56 -12.15
C ARG A 106 13.42 -17.53 -11.05
N ILE A 107 13.21 -17.01 -9.83
CA ILE A 107 12.75 -17.81 -8.69
C ILE A 107 11.34 -18.37 -8.97
N SER A 108 10.39 -17.52 -9.38
CA SER A 108 9.01 -17.93 -9.64
C SER A 108 8.86 -18.89 -10.82
N ALA A 109 9.76 -18.82 -11.81
CA ALA A 109 9.70 -19.67 -12.99
C ALA A 109 10.33 -21.06 -12.78
N ILE A 110 11.27 -21.19 -11.83
CA ILE A 110 11.96 -22.44 -11.48
C ILE A 110 11.30 -23.12 -10.27
N SER A 111 10.58 -22.39 -9.43
CA SER A 111 9.84 -22.96 -8.28
C SER A 111 8.77 -23.99 -8.67
N ARG A 112 8.48 -24.14 -9.97
CA ARG A 112 7.63 -25.20 -10.52
C ARG A 112 8.34 -26.55 -10.62
N ASP A 113 9.67 -26.54 -10.75
CA ASP A 113 10.49 -27.74 -10.97
C ASP A 113 11.34 -28.10 -9.74
N MET A 114 11.40 -27.24 -8.72
CA MET A 114 12.27 -27.38 -7.55
C MET A 114 11.70 -26.70 -6.29
N PRO A 115 12.06 -27.16 -5.08
CA PRO A 115 11.75 -26.47 -3.82
C PRO A 115 12.19 -24.99 -3.82
N VAL A 116 11.36 -24.13 -3.24
CA VAL A 116 11.55 -22.65 -3.25
C VAL A 116 12.86 -22.23 -2.58
N ASP A 117 13.26 -22.91 -1.51
CA ASP A 117 14.51 -22.65 -0.80
C ASP A 117 15.74 -22.92 -1.67
N ASN A 118 15.74 -24.02 -2.45
CA ASN A 118 16.80 -24.31 -3.42
C ASN A 118 16.84 -23.30 -4.57
N CYS A 119 15.67 -22.83 -5.03
CA CYS A 119 15.58 -21.79 -6.05
C CYS A 119 16.19 -20.46 -5.57
N VAL A 120 15.82 -20.03 -4.37
CA VAL A 120 16.33 -18.81 -3.74
C VAL A 120 17.84 -18.92 -3.53
N VAL A 121 18.33 -20.05 -3.02
CA VAL A 121 19.77 -20.29 -2.82
C VAL A 121 20.53 -20.24 -4.15
N SER A 122 20.07 -20.93 -5.20
CA SER A 122 20.75 -20.96 -6.50
C SER A 122 20.84 -19.57 -7.15
N VAL A 123 19.74 -18.81 -7.17
CA VAL A 123 19.70 -17.46 -7.77
C VAL A 123 20.55 -16.49 -6.95
N THR A 124 20.48 -16.55 -5.62
CA THR A 124 21.29 -15.72 -4.71
C THR A 124 22.78 -16.02 -4.86
N PHE A 125 23.14 -17.30 -4.99
CA PHE A 125 24.53 -17.71 -5.23
C PHE A 125 25.09 -17.17 -6.53
N ASP A 126 24.35 -17.35 -7.62
CA ASP A 126 24.76 -16.87 -8.94
C ASP A 126 25.02 -15.35 -8.91
N ARG A 127 24.11 -14.58 -8.29
CA ARG A 127 24.29 -13.14 -8.11
C ARG A 127 25.49 -12.79 -7.23
N THR A 128 25.64 -13.48 -6.10
CA THR A 128 26.71 -13.23 -5.12
C THR A 128 28.08 -13.51 -5.71
N LEU A 129 28.25 -14.64 -6.39
CA LEU A 129 29.50 -15.01 -7.06
C LEU A 129 29.85 -14.01 -8.17
N PHE A 130 28.86 -13.55 -8.95
CA PHE A 130 29.09 -12.54 -9.98
C PHE A 130 29.54 -11.19 -9.39
N MET A 131 28.96 -10.76 -8.26
CA MET A 131 29.36 -9.53 -7.56
C MET A 131 30.75 -9.63 -6.94
N ILE A 132 31.07 -10.75 -6.27
CA ILE A 132 32.38 -10.98 -5.65
C ILE A 132 33.48 -11.00 -6.71
N THR A 133 33.31 -11.80 -7.77
CA THR A 133 34.28 -11.85 -8.89
C THR A 133 34.42 -10.50 -9.59
N GLY A 134 33.34 -9.73 -9.69
CA GLY A 134 33.37 -8.36 -10.19
C GLY A 134 34.20 -7.43 -9.31
N GLY A 135 34.03 -7.52 -7.99
CA GLY A 135 34.83 -6.79 -7.01
C GLY A 135 36.31 -7.17 -7.06
N MET A 136 36.62 -8.47 -7.17
CA MET A 136 38.01 -8.95 -7.35
C MET A 136 38.65 -8.36 -8.61
N VAL A 137 37.92 -8.36 -9.74
CA VAL A 137 38.37 -7.76 -11.00
C VAL A 137 38.55 -6.24 -10.87
N SER A 138 37.65 -5.54 -10.18
CA SER A 138 37.80 -4.10 -9.92
C SER A 138 39.05 -3.80 -9.08
N VAL A 139 39.30 -4.56 -8.00
CA VAL A 139 40.49 -4.42 -7.16
C VAL A 139 41.76 -4.68 -7.98
N ALA A 140 41.79 -5.78 -8.74
CA ALA A 140 42.92 -6.12 -9.60
C ALA A 140 43.16 -5.06 -10.69
N GLY A 141 42.10 -4.48 -11.27
CA GLY A 141 42.19 -3.41 -12.25
C GLY A 141 42.70 -2.09 -11.66
N ILE A 142 42.25 -1.69 -10.47
CA ILE A 142 42.79 -0.50 -9.79
C ILE A 142 44.26 -0.71 -9.42
N PHE A 143 44.61 -1.90 -8.94
CA PHE A 143 45.99 -2.26 -8.67
C PHE A 143 46.84 -2.19 -9.95
N ALA A 144 46.36 -2.72 -11.08
CA ALA A 144 47.02 -2.59 -12.37
C ALA A 144 47.16 -1.12 -12.85
N ALA A 145 46.24 -0.24 -12.45
CA ALA A 145 46.30 1.19 -12.75
C ALA A 145 47.47 1.89 -12.03
N LEU A 146 47.88 1.41 -10.84
CA LEU A 146 49.00 1.98 -10.08
C LEU A 146 50.34 1.87 -10.82
N PHE A 147 50.48 0.84 -11.67
CA PHE A 147 51.67 0.62 -12.49
C PHE A 147 51.69 1.43 -13.79
N MET A 148 50.65 2.23 -14.05
CA MET A 148 50.63 3.09 -15.23
C MET A 148 51.56 4.29 -15.05
N LYS A 149 52.39 4.53 -16.07
CA LYS A 149 53.48 5.54 -16.06
C LYS A 149 52.99 6.99 -15.95
N SER A 150 51.70 7.25 -16.17
CA SER A 150 51.12 8.59 -16.36
C SER A 150 50.30 9.14 -15.17
N MET A 151 50.36 8.53 -13.98
CA MET A 151 49.54 8.97 -12.83
C MET A 151 50.24 9.97 -11.91
N THR A 152 49.54 11.05 -11.55
CA THR A 152 50.00 12.03 -10.55
C THR A 152 50.04 11.40 -9.13
N PRO A 153 50.92 11.89 -8.22
CA PRO A 153 51.04 11.35 -6.86
C PRO A 153 49.72 11.36 -6.07
N THR A 154 48.93 12.43 -6.21
CA THR A 154 47.63 12.57 -5.54
C THR A 154 46.60 11.54 -6.02
N LEU A 155 46.55 11.28 -7.32
CA LEU A 155 45.62 10.30 -7.90
C LEU A 155 46.01 8.87 -7.52
N ARG A 156 47.32 8.58 -7.41
CA ARG A 156 47.82 7.30 -6.89
C ARG A 156 47.39 7.09 -5.43
N PHE A 157 47.49 8.11 -4.58
CA PHE A 157 47.04 8.01 -3.19
C PHE A 157 45.54 7.68 -3.09
N TYR A 158 44.68 8.38 -3.83
CA TYR A 158 43.25 8.09 -3.86
C TYR A 158 42.95 6.70 -4.43
N ALA A 159 43.67 6.27 -5.46
CA ALA A 159 43.52 4.92 -6.03
C ALA A 159 43.90 3.82 -5.02
N VAL A 160 44.96 4.01 -4.23
CA VAL A 160 45.36 3.07 -3.16
C VAL A 160 44.31 3.02 -2.04
N LEU A 161 43.87 4.18 -1.54
CA LEU A 161 42.83 4.24 -0.50
C LEU A 161 41.55 3.55 -0.98
N PHE A 162 41.15 3.80 -2.22
CA PHE A 162 39.97 3.23 -2.81
C PHE A 162 40.10 1.71 -3.05
N ALA A 163 41.28 1.23 -3.46
CA ALA A 163 41.57 -0.20 -3.57
C ALA A 163 41.50 -0.91 -2.20
N LEU A 164 41.98 -0.28 -1.12
CA LEU A 164 41.89 -0.83 0.24
C LEU A 164 40.43 -0.95 0.70
N VAL A 165 39.61 0.07 0.46
CA VAL A 165 38.18 0.03 0.79
C VAL A 165 37.46 -1.09 0.02
N LEU A 166 37.74 -1.24 -1.27
CA LEU A 166 37.17 -2.32 -2.07
C LEU A 166 37.67 -3.70 -1.63
N LEU A 167 38.95 -3.83 -1.25
CA LEU A 167 39.51 -5.07 -0.71
C LEU A 167 38.77 -5.48 0.57
N ILE A 168 38.53 -4.52 1.47
CA ILE A 168 37.73 -4.75 2.69
C ILE A 168 36.31 -5.20 2.33
N LEU A 169 35.66 -4.53 1.36
CA LEU A 169 34.31 -4.87 0.91
C LEU A 169 34.20 -6.27 0.31
N VAL A 170 35.26 -6.79 -0.34
CA VAL A 170 35.31 -8.14 -0.92
C VAL A 170 35.71 -9.19 0.12
N CYS A 171 36.69 -8.88 0.98
CA CYS A 171 37.21 -9.81 1.98
C CYS A 171 36.26 -10.01 3.16
N LEU A 172 35.57 -8.96 3.64
CA LEU A 172 34.66 -9.09 4.79
C LEU A 172 33.52 -10.11 4.56
N PRO A 173 32.79 -10.11 3.43
CA PRO A 173 31.80 -11.14 3.14
C PRO A 173 32.43 -12.54 3.01
N ALA A 174 33.61 -12.65 2.42
CA ALA A 174 34.32 -13.93 2.29
C ALA A 174 34.69 -14.50 3.68
N ILE A 175 35.23 -13.66 4.56
CA ILE A 175 35.51 -14.01 5.97
C ILE A 175 34.23 -14.38 6.69
N ALA A 176 33.15 -13.61 6.52
CA ALA A 176 31.85 -13.90 7.14
C ALA A 176 31.31 -15.29 6.71
N VAL A 177 31.48 -15.66 5.43
CA VAL A 177 31.11 -16.99 4.91
C VAL A 177 32.02 -18.09 5.45
N MET A 178 33.34 -17.87 5.49
CA MET A 178 34.31 -18.85 5.98
C MET A 178 34.14 -19.11 7.49
N SER A 179 33.91 -18.05 8.26
CA SER A 179 33.72 -18.06 9.70
C SER A 179 32.28 -18.29 10.15
N HIS A 180 31.36 -18.59 9.21
CA HIS A 180 29.94 -18.90 9.48
C HIS A 180 29.24 -17.82 10.32
N TRP A 181 29.52 -16.54 10.06
CA TRP A 181 28.90 -15.43 10.77
C TRP A 181 27.42 -15.33 10.38
N PRO A 182 26.46 -15.51 11.30
CA PRO A 182 25.04 -15.56 10.99
C PRO A 182 24.45 -14.16 10.74
N VAL A 183 24.95 -13.44 9.72
CA VAL A 183 24.60 -12.04 9.49
C VAL A 183 23.11 -11.86 9.19
N LEU A 184 22.53 -12.70 8.32
CA LEU A 184 21.13 -12.62 7.91
C LEU A 184 20.20 -13.14 9.01
N SER A 185 20.49 -14.32 9.56
CA SER A 185 19.62 -14.90 10.60
C SER A 185 19.74 -14.16 11.93
N ALA A 186 20.91 -13.64 12.33
CA ALA A 186 21.05 -12.83 13.55
C ALA A 186 20.40 -11.46 13.40
N SER A 187 20.53 -10.81 12.23
CA SER A 187 19.83 -9.55 11.97
C SER A 187 18.33 -9.75 11.95
N ALA A 188 17.83 -10.79 11.28
CA ALA A 188 16.41 -11.15 11.30
C ALA A 188 15.91 -11.45 12.72
N ARG A 189 16.70 -12.18 13.52
CA ARG A 189 16.37 -12.49 14.93
C ARG A 189 16.33 -11.24 15.80
N ARG A 190 17.28 -10.31 15.66
CA ARG A 190 17.22 -9.00 16.35
C ARG A 190 15.99 -8.20 15.91
N LEU A 191 15.66 -8.22 14.63
CA LEU A 191 14.48 -7.56 14.08
C LEU A 191 13.15 -8.24 14.49
N THR A 192 13.15 -9.51 14.88
CA THR A 192 11.96 -10.17 15.48
C THR A 192 11.62 -9.63 16.88
N GLY A 193 12.56 -8.93 17.54
CA GLY A 193 12.28 -8.17 18.76
C GLY A 193 11.32 -7.00 18.53
N ILE A 194 11.12 -6.58 17.27
CA ILE A 194 10.14 -5.57 16.90
C ILE A 194 8.76 -6.24 16.74
N PRO A 195 7.73 -5.87 17.55
CA PRO A 195 6.44 -6.58 17.61
C PRO A 195 5.73 -6.73 16.25
N TYR A 196 5.92 -5.75 15.36
CA TYR A 196 5.34 -5.73 14.02
C TYR A 196 5.99 -6.72 13.04
N LEU A 197 7.29 -6.95 13.20
CA LEU A 197 8.04 -7.89 12.36
C LEU A 197 8.07 -9.29 12.97
N ARG A 198 7.73 -9.44 14.25
CA ARG A 198 7.75 -10.72 14.97
C ARG A 198 7.01 -11.84 14.25
N THR A 199 5.78 -11.60 13.78
CA THR A 199 4.99 -12.61 13.06
C THR A 199 5.52 -12.86 11.64
N ARG A 200 5.90 -11.82 10.89
CA ARG A 200 6.39 -11.97 9.51
C ARG A 200 7.81 -12.53 9.42
N LEU A 201 8.74 -11.95 10.17
CA LEU A 201 10.12 -12.45 10.26
C LEU A 201 10.17 -13.76 11.02
N GLY A 202 9.29 -13.99 12.01
CA GLY A 202 9.20 -15.29 12.69
C GLY A 202 8.81 -16.43 11.75
N GLN A 203 7.82 -16.21 10.89
CA GLN A 203 7.43 -17.17 9.84
C GLN A 203 8.52 -17.36 8.77
N ALA A 204 9.28 -16.31 8.45
CA ALA A 204 10.36 -16.37 7.46
C ALA A 204 11.70 -16.85 8.04
N LEU A 205 11.89 -16.86 9.37
CA LEU A 205 13.16 -17.16 10.04
C LEU A 205 13.70 -18.56 9.72
N PRO A 206 12.88 -19.63 9.67
CA PRO A 206 13.34 -20.97 9.29
C PRO A 206 13.87 -21.00 7.86
N LEU A 207 13.19 -20.29 6.93
CA LEU A 207 13.61 -20.19 5.54
C LEU A 207 14.90 -19.36 5.41
N ILE A 208 15.01 -18.22 6.10
CA ILE A 208 16.24 -17.41 6.12
C ILE A 208 17.42 -18.21 6.68
N SER A 209 17.21 -18.94 7.78
CA SER A 209 18.26 -19.76 8.40
C SER A 209 18.67 -20.94 7.52
N SER A 210 17.71 -21.58 6.83
CA SER A 210 17.99 -22.63 5.85
C SER A 210 18.80 -22.11 4.67
N VAL A 211 18.41 -20.96 4.12
CA VAL A 211 19.12 -20.29 3.00
C VAL A 211 20.54 -19.92 3.42
N GLU A 212 20.72 -19.29 4.58
CA GLU A 212 22.03 -18.88 5.09
C GLU A 212 22.96 -20.07 5.37
N ASN A 213 22.45 -21.14 5.99
CA ASN A 213 23.23 -22.36 6.24
C ASN A 213 23.63 -23.08 4.94
N LYS A 214 22.75 -23.11 3.94
CA LYS A 214 23.08 -23.64 2.61
C LYS A 214 24.12 -22.74 1.91
N LEU A 215 24.07 -21.42 2.14
CA LEU A 215 25.05 -20.47 1.63
C LEU A 215 26.46 -20.71 2.21
N PHE A 216 26.57 -20.90 3.53
CA PHE A 216 27.87 -21.14 4.15
C PHE A 216 28.48 -22.49 3.74
N ASN A 217 27.66 -23.53 3.58
CA ASN A 217 28.15 -24.87 3.32
C ASN A 217 28.42 -25.18 1.83
N PHE A 218 27.97 -24.35 0.89
CA PHE A 218 28.07 -24.64 -0.55
C PHE A 218 29.52 -24.82 -1.04
N HIS A 219 30.44 -23.96 -0.60
CA HIS A 219 31.85 -24.05 -0.99
C HIS A 219 32.53 -25.34 -0.52
N ARG A 220 32.03 -25.96 0.56
CA ARG A 220 32.54 -27.23 1.11
C ARG A 220 31.82 -28.45 0.54
N ARG A 221 30.48 -28.43 0.49
CA ARG A 221 29.66 -29.57 0.07
C ARG A 221 29.68 -29.81 -1.44
N ALA A 222 29.83 -28.76 -2.23
CA ALA A 222 29.82 -28.81 -3.69
C ALA A 222 31.03 -28.05 -4.28
N ALA A 223 32.23 -28.31 -3.74
CA ALA A 223 33.45 -27.58 -4.09
C ALA A 223 33.71 -27.51 -5.61
N ARG A 224 33.53 -28.63 -6.33
CA ARG A 224 33.69 -28.66 -7.80
C ARG A 224 32.75 -27.69 -8.51
N SER A 225 31.47 -27.69 -8.14
CA SER A 225 30.47 -26.81 -8.73
C SER A 225 30.68 -25.34 -8.33
N PHE A 226 31.14 -25.09 -7.11
CA PHE A 226 31.52 -23.76 -6.64
C PHE A 226 32.67 -23.20 -7.47
N TRP A 227 33.78 -23.93 -7.60
CA TRP A 227 34.95 -23.49 -8.36
C TRP A 227 34.63 -23.36 -9.86
N ALA A 228 33.85 -24.28 -10.43
CA ALA A 228 33.39 -24.16 -11.82
C ALA A 228 32.56 -22.89 -12.04
N SER A 229 31.60 -22.60 -11.15
CA SER A 229 30.79 -21.38 -11.22
C SER A 229 31.64 -20.12 -11.03
N LEU A 230 32.59 -20.13 -10.08
CA LEU A 230 33.50 -19.01 -9.84
C LEU A 230 34.39 -18.72 -11.06
N SER A 231 34.99 -19.76 -11.66
CA SER A 231 35.83 -19.65 -12.87
C SER A 231 35.04 -19.13 -14.07
N LEU A 232 33.81 -19.62 -14.27
CA LEU A 232 32.94 -19.13 -15.35
C LEU A 232 32.52 -17.66 -15.12
N ASN A 233 32.28 -17.25 -13.88
CA ASN A 233 32.02 -15.86 -13.55
C ASN A 233 33.26 -14.96 -13.80
N LEU A 234 34.48 -15.43 -13.47
CA LEU A 234 35.71 -14.73 -13.84
C LEU A 234 35.89 -14.62 -15.36
N LEU A 235 35.61 -15.70 -16.10
CA LEU A 235 35.61 -15.69 -17.57
C LEU A 235 34.61 -14.68 -18.12
N CYS A 236 33.44 -14.51 -17.51
CA CYS A 236 32.48 -13.49 -17.91
C CYS A 236 33.05 -12.07 -17.79
N HIS A 237 33.84 -11.80 -16.76
CA HIS A 237 34.51 -10.51 -16.61
C HIS A 237 35.67 -10.35 -17.58
N ALA A 238 36.43 -11.42 -17.86
CA ALA A 238 37.45 -11.39 -18.91
C ALA A 238 36.85 -11.09 -20.29
N LEU A 239 35.68 -11.67 -20.61
CA LEU A 239 34.93 -11.34 -21.83
C LEU A 239 34.48 -9.88 -21.86
N ALA A 240 34.14 -9.27 -20.72
CA ALA A 240 33.81 -7.85 -20.63
C ALA A 240 35.04 -6.95 -20.86
N VAL A 241 36.22 -7.37 -20.41
CA VAL A 241 37.48 -6.68 -20.70
C VAL A 241 37.81 -6.78 -22.20
N MET A 242 37.64 -7.96 -22.78
CA MET A 242 37.79 -8.18 -24.23
C MET A 242 36.79 -7.38 -25.04
N GLU A 243 35.57 -7.18 -24.54
CA GLU A 243 34.56 -6.32 -25.16
C GLU A 243 35.04 -4.88 -25.24
N VAL A 244 35.55 -4.33 -24.13
CA VAL A 244 36.10 -2.96 -24.10
C VAL A 244 37.31 -2.85 -25.03
N TYR A 245 38.21 -3.84 -25.01
CA TYR A 245 39.37 -3.88 -25.90
C TYR A 245 38.95 -3.89 -27.38
N LEU A 246 37.98 -4.74 -27.74
CA LEU A 246 37.45 -4.83 -29.10
C LEU A 246 36.85 -3.51 -29.55
N ILE A 247 36.05 -2.85 -28.71
CA ILE A 247 35.45 -1.54 -29.06
C ILE A 247 36.55 -0.50 -29.27
N LEU A 248 37.52 -0.41 -28.37
CA LEU A 248 38.62 0.55 -28.46
C LEU A 248 39.50 0.29 -29.69
N TRP A 249 39.72 -0.98 -30.04
CA TRP A 249 40.45 -1.39 -31.23
C TRP A 249 39.70 -1.03 -32.52
N LEU A 250 38.37 -1.27 -32.58
CA LEU A 250 37.52 -0.87 -33.71
C LEU A 250 37.47 0.66 -33.90
N LEU A 251 37.61 1.42 -32.81
CA LEU A 251 37.71 2.88 -32.85
C LEU A 251 39.11 3.39 -33.22
N GLY A 252 40.06 2.50 -33.54
CA GLY A 252 41.42 2.85 -33.95
C GLY A 252 42.34 3.32 -32.83
N THR A 253 41.98 3.08 -31.57
CA THR A 253 42.77 3.51 -30.41
C THR A 253 43.81 2.48 -30.00
N ARG A 254 45.03 2.92 -29.69
CA ARG A 254 46.16 2.04 -29.30
C ARG A 254 46.20 1.76 -27.80
N ILE A 255 45.06 1.44 -27.18
CA ILE A 255 45.03 1.02 -25.79
C ILE A 255 45.26 -0.50 -25.72
N GLY A 256 46.34 -0.92 -25.07
CA GLY A 256 46.62 -2.34 -24.83
C GLY A 256 45.61 -3.00 -23.87
N LEU A 257 45.70 -4.33 -23.75
CA LEU A 257 44.83 -5.12 -22.86
C LEU A 257 44.84 -4.62 -21.40
N GLN A 258 46.01 -4.16 -20.90
CA GLN A 258 46.11 -3.57 -19.56
C GLN A 258 45.23 -2.32 -19.40
N GLY A 259 45.21 -1.43 -20.39
CA GLY A 259 44.36 -0.23 -20.31
C GLY A 259 42.88 -0.57 -20.43
N SER A 260 42.52 -1.57 -21.24
CA SER A 260 41.13 -2.05 -21.34
C SER A 260 40.66 -2.73 -20.05
N PHE A 261 41.57 -3.42 -19.36
CA PHE A 261 41.32 -4.02 -18.05
C PHE A 261 41.03 -2.97 -16.99
N VAL A 262 41.87 -1.93 -16.91
CA VAL A 262 41.65 -0.78 -16.01
C VAL A 262 40.36 -0.05 -16.39
N PHE A 263 40.09 0.15 -17.68
CA PHE A 263 38.87 0.80 -18.18
C PHE A 263 37.62 0.04 -17.69
N GLU A 264 37.54 -1.27 -17.94
CA GLU A 264 36.41 -2.10 -17.47
C GLU A 264 36.30 -2.12 -15.94
N ALA A 265 37.42 -2.19 -15.21
CA ALA A 265 37.42 -2.15 -13.75
C ALA A 265 36.80 -0.86 -13.20
N VAL A 266 37.12 0.29 -13.79
CA VAL A 266 36.52 1.58 -13.41
C VAL A 266 35.05 1.67 -13.88
N THR A 267 34.72 1.16 -15.07
CA THR A 267 33.34 1.12 -15.57
C THR A 267 32.42 0.29 -14.66
N LYS A 268 32.91 -0.79 -14.04
CA LYS A 268 32.14 -1.56 -13.05
C LYS A 268 31.76 -0.71 -11.82
N LEU A 269 32.64 0.19 -11.39
CA LEU A 269 32.37 1.09 -10.26
C LEU A 269 31.36 2.16 -10.63
N VAL A 270 31.48 2.73 -11.83
CA VAL A 270 30.48 3.64 -12.40
C VAL A 270 29.11 2.96 -12.43
N ASN A 271 29.05 1.67 -12.79
CA ASN A 271 27.80 0.91 -12.79
C ASN A 271 27.24 0.63 -11.39
N ALA A 272 28.10 0.37 -10.42
CA ALA A 272 27.70 0.16 -9.03
C ALA A 272 27.07 1.44 -8.44
N VAL A 273 27.75 2.59 -8.58
CA VAL A 273 27.24 3.90 -8.13
C VAL A 273 26.03 4.33 -8.95
N GLY A 274 26.06 4.08 -10.26
CA GLY A 274 25.00 4.45 -11.20
C GLY A 274 23.69 3.69 -10.98
N SER A 275 23.70 2.52 -10.32
CA SER A 275 22.52 1.66 -10.11
C SER A 275 21.35 2.31 -9.36
N LEU A 276 21.60 3.43 -8.67
CA LEU A 276 20.60 4.28 -8.01
C LEU A 276 19.76 5.10 -9.01
N ASN A 277 20.27 5.27 -10.22
CA ASN A 277 19.59 5.94 -11.33
C ASN A 277 18.95 4.88 -12.24
N PRO A 278 17.63 4.91 -12.49
CA PRO A 278 16.96 3.96 -13.37
C PRO A 278 17.66 3.80 -14.72
N GLY A 279 18.08 2.57 -15.00
CA GLY A 279 18.83 2.23 -16.20
C GLY A 279 20.21 2.88 -16.33
N ASN A 280 20.78 3.50 -15.30
CA ASN A 280 22.07 4.20 -15.35
C ASN A 280 22.15 5.24 -16.49
N ILE A 281 21.03 5.89 -16.85
CA ILE A 281 20.97 6.84 -17.97
C ILE A 281 21.74 8.11 -17.61
N GLY A 282 22.74 8.49 -18.40
CA GLY A 282 23.56 9.68 -18.19
C GLY A 282 24.73 9.46 -17.23
N THR A 283 24.55 8.66 -16.18
CA THR A 283 25.65 8.29 -15.26
C THR A 283 26.64 7.33 -15.91
N TYR A 284 26.15 6.37 -16.70
CA TYR A 284 27.02 5.44 -17.43
C TYR A 284 27.82 6.16 -18.52
N GLU A 285 27.17 6.99 -19.34
CA GLU A 285 27.80 7.73 -20.42
C GLU A 285 28.81 8.75 -19.87
N GLY A 286 28.42 9.50 -18.83
CA GLY A 286 29.31 10.45 -18.16
C GLY A 286 30.51 9.78 -17.51
N GLY A 287 30.32 8.63 -16.87
CA GLY A 287 31.41 7.86 -16.27
C GLY A 287 32.41 7.35 -17.31
N ASN A 288 31.96 6.79 -18.43
CA ASN A 288 32.88 6.35 -19.49
C ASN A 288 33.61 7.51 -20.18
N ILE A 289 33.00 8.70 -20.28
CA ILE A 289 33.69 9.94 -20.70
C ILE A 289 34.81 10.31 -19.73
N LEU A 290 34.56 10.26 -18.42
CA LEU A 290 35.57 10.55 -17.40
C LEU A 290 36.71 9.53 -17.47
N ILE A 291 36.40 8.24 -17.63
CA ILE A 291 37.40 7.19 -17.80
C ILE A 291 38.26 7.47 -19.04
N ALA A 292 37.66 7.78 -20.20
CA ALA A 292 38.41 8.13 -21.40
C ALA A 292 39.40 9.30 -21.16
N ARG A 293 38.98 10.33 -20.43
CA ARG A 293 39.87 11.45 -20.04
C ARG A 293 41.02 11.00 -19.15
N MET A 294 40.82 10.02 -18.26
CA MET A 294 41.90 9.47 -17.43
C MET A 294 42.99 8.77 -18.25
N PHE A 295 42.64 8.25 -19.44
CA PHE A 295 43.59 7.68 -20.41
C PHE A 295 44.06 8.70 -21.46
N SER A 296 43.80 9.99 -21.25
CA SER A 296 44.10 11.05 -22.23
C SER A 296 43.46 10.81 -23.61
N LEU A 297 42.34 10.09 -23.64
CA LEU A 297 41.57 9.87 -24.87
C LEU A 297 40.56 11.01 -25.10
N PRO A 298 40.27 11.34 -26.37
CA PRO A 298 39.15 12.17 -26.74
C PRO A 298 37.82 11.75 -26.08
N VAL A 299 37.03 12.76 -25.68
CA VAL A 299 35.74 12.57 -24.99
C VAL A 299 34.76 11.69 -25.77
N PHE A 300 34.75 11.82 -27.10
CA PHE A 300 33.83 11.06 -27.95
C PHE A 300 34.11 9.54 -27.92
N ILE A 301 35.35 9.10 -27.65
CA ILE A 301 35.68 7.66 -27.54
C ILE A 301 34.99 7.06 -26.32
N GLY A 302 35.04 7.73 -25.17
CA GLY A 302 34.36 7.27 -23.96
C GLY A 302 32.85 7.17 -24.14
N LEU A 303 32.25 8.14 -24.85
CA LEU A 303 30.83 8.10 -25.20
C LEU A 303 30.51 6.96 -26.18
N SER A 304 31.38 6.72 -27.17
CA SER A 304 31.24 5.65 -28.16
C SER A 304 31.28 4.26 -27.53
N VAL A 305 32.20 4.04 -26.58
CA VAL A 305 32.25 2.81 -25.78
C VAL A 305 30.96 2.60 -25.01
N ALA A 306 30.44 3.65 -24.37
CA ALA A 306 29.17 3.57 -23.64
C ALA A 306 28.00 3.20 -24.57
N VAL A 307 27.90 3.87 -25.73
CA VAL A 307 26.82 3.64 -26.72
C VAL A 307 26.89 2.24 -27.32
N ALA A 308 28.06 1.75 -27.72
CA ALA A 308 28.22 0.42 -28.28
C ALA A 308 27.73 -0.68 -27.32
N ARG A 309 28.12 -0.58 -26.04
CA ARG A 309 27.69 -1.51 -25.00
C ARG A 309 26.20 -1.36 -24.66
N ARG A 310 25.65 -0.15 -24.80
CA ARG A 310 24.22 0.14 -24.65
C ARG A 310 23.39 -0.53 -25.74
N LEU A 311 23.79 -0.37 -27.00
CA LEU A 311 23.13 -0.99 -28.15
C LEU A 311 23.13 -2.51 -28.02
N ARG A 312 24.27 -3.10 -27.63
CA ARG A 312 24.36 -4.52 -27.28
C ARG A 312 23.39 -4.91 -26.18
N ALA A 313 23.33 -4.16 -25.08
CA ALA A 313 22.43 -4.47 -23.96
C ALA A 313 20.95 -4.38 -24.37
N ILE A 314 20.58 -3.38 -25.18
CA ILE A 314 19.22 -3.20 -25.72
C ILE A 314 18.85 -4.38 -26.63
N PHE A 315 19.77 -4.83 -27.50
CA PHE A 315 19.56 -5.98 -28.37
C PHE A 315 19.22 -7.24 -27.56
N TRP A 316 20.05 -7.59 -26.56
CA TRP A 316 19.82 -8.77 -25.72
C TRP A 316 18.61 -8.63 -24.78
N ALA A 317 18.25 -7.42 -24.38
CA ALA A 317 17.00 -7.19 -23.67
C ALA A 317 15.77 -7.39 -24.56
N GLY A 318 15.84 -6.98 -25.83
CA GLY A 318 14.82 -7.31 -26.83
C GLY A 318 14.62 -8.81 -26.98
N ALA A 319 15.72 -9.57 -27.08
CA ALA A 319 15.68 -11.04 -27.07
C ALA A 319 15.06 -11.60 -25.78
N GLY A 320 15.37 -11.01 -24.61
CA GLY A 320 14.78 -11.39 -23.32
C GLY A 320 13.27 -11.13 -23.22
N ILE A 321 12.79 -10.00 -23.74
CA ILE A 321 11.35 -9.68 -23.81
C ILE A 321 10.65 -10.68 -24.72
N LEU A 322 11.24 -11.01 -25.86
CA LEU A 322 10.70 -12.03 -26.76
C LEU A 322 10.60 -13.39 -26.05
N CYS A 323 11.62 -13.82 -25.32
CA CYS A 323 11.57 -15.04 -24.51
C CYS A 323 10.42 -14.98 -23.47
N LEU A 324 10.21 -13.84 -22.81
CA LEU A 324 9.13 -13.67 -21.83
C LEU A 324 7.75 -13.79 -22.48
N LEU A 325 7.55 -13.20 -23.67
CA LEU A 325 6.31 -13.33 -24.43
C LEU A 325 6.04 -14.78 -24.84
N LEU A 326 7.07 -15.51 -25.29
CA LEU A 326 6.95 -16.93 -25.64
C LEU A 326 6.58 -17.80 -24.43
N ILE A 327 7.16 -17.52 -23.26
CA ILE A 327 6.83 -18.23 -22.01
C ILE A 327 5.39 -17.91 -21.55
N SER A 328 4.92 -16.67 -21.72
CA SER A 328 3.59 -16.22 -21.31
C SER A 328 2.47 -16.81 -22.18
N ARG A 329 2.69 -16.91 -23.50
CA ARG A 329 1.76 -17.56 -24.45
C ARG A 329 1.52 -19.04 -24.16
N ARG A 330 2.55 -19.76 -23.71
CA ARG A 330 2.46 -21.19 -23.35
C ARG A 330 1.70 -21.43 -22.03
N ASN A 331 1.65 -20.43 -21.14
CA ASN A 331 0.93 -20.51 -19.86
C ASN A 331 -0.53 -20.04 -19.96
N THR A 332 -0.88 -19.22 -20.95
CA THR A 332 -2.25 -18.69 -21.13
C THR A 332 -3.18 -19.73 -21.77
N THR A 333 -2.70 -20.53 -22.71
CA THR A 333 -3.43 -21.69 -23.26
C THR A 333 -3.79 -22.69 -22.17
N LYS A 334 -2.83 -23.08 -21.31
CA LYS A 334 -3.07 -24.02 -20.21
C LYS A 334 -4.01 -23.50 -19.10
N ARG A 335 -4.13 -22.18 -18.97
CA ARG A 335 -4.96 -21.52 -17.93
C ARG A 335 -6.37 -21.19 -18.42
N ALA A 336 -6.56 -21.10 -19.73
CA ALA A 336 -7.88 -20.97 -20.35
C ALA A 336 -8.65 -22.29 -20.28
N ASP A 337 -7.96 -23.43 -20.33
CA ASP A 337 -8.56 -24.76 -20.14
C ASP A 337 -9.01 -24.95 -18.68
N ASP A 338 -8.17 -24.57 -17.71
CA ASP A 338 -8.43 -24.68 -16.25
C ASP A 338 -9.55 -23.73 -15.74
N TYR A 339 -9.73 -22.58 -16.40
CA TYR A 339 -10.78 -21.60 -16.07
C TYR A 339 -12.15 -21.94 -16.67
N ARG A 340 -12.19 -22.63 -17.82
CA ARG A 340 -13.46 -23.02 -18.45
C ARG A 340 -14.19 -24.10 -17.65
N GLU A 341 -13.47 -25.03 -17.01
CA GLU A 341 -14.08 -26.04 -16.12
C GLU A 341 -14.62 -25.45 -14.80
N THR A 342 -14.12 -24.29 -14.35
CA THR A 342 -14.52 -23.70 -13.06
C THR A 342 -15.64 -22.66 -13.18
N VAL A 343 -15.83 -22.03 -14.34
CA VAL A 343 -16.85 -20.98 -14.54
C VAL A 343 -18.24 -21.57 -14.84
N ASP A 344 -18.32 -22.69 -15.57
CA ASP A 344 -19.62 -23.35 -15.88
C ASP A 344 -20.38 -23.84 -14.65
N ASN A 345 -19.74 -23.92 -13.48
CA ASN A 345 -20.37 -24.34 -12.22
C ASN A 345 -20.81 -23.17 -11.30
N SER A 346 -20.56 -21.90 -11.67
CA SER A 346 -20.76 -20.76 -10.74
C SER A 346 -21.66 -19.62 -11.23
N GLU A 347 -22.08 -19.61 -12.50
CA GLU A 347 -22.96 -18.57 -13.05
C GLU A 347 -24.43 -19.03 -13.11
N SER A 348 -25.03 -19.28 -11.95
CA SER A 348 -26.49 -19.35 -11.84
C SER A 348 -27.00 -18.85 -10.49
N THR A 349 -26.75 -17.57 -10.15
CA THR A 349 -27.63 -16.79 -9.23
C THR A 349 -27.10 -15.36 -9.01
N GLY A 350 -27.98 -14.35 -9.18
CA GLY A 350 -27.86 -13.06 -8.49
C GLY A 350 -27.78 -11.81 -9.38
N ALA A 351 -28.90 -11.43 -10.01
CA ALA A 351 -29.09 -10.11 -10.60
C ALA A 351 -29.37 -9.03 -9.52
N ALA A 352 -28.94 -7.80 -9.79
CA ALA A 352 -29.03 -6.64 -8.91
C ALA A 352 -30.44 -6.01 -8.87
N THR A 353 -30.92 -5.61 -7.69
CA THR A 353 -32.16 -4.82 -7.51
C THR A 353 -31.98 -3.64 -6.54
N SER A 354 -32.75 -2.59 -6.82
CA SER A 354 -32.77 -1.23 -6.28
C SER A 354 -33.06 -1.08 -4.78
N ASP A 355 -32.35 -0.13 -4.12
CA ASP A 355 -32.54 0.28 -2.73
C ASP A 355 -33.83 1.12 -2.53
N THR A 356 -34.88 0.50 -1.98
CA THR A 356 -35.98 1.20 -1.28
C THR A 356 -36.00 0.72 0.17
N CYS A 357 -35.69 1.62 1.11
CA CYS A 357 -35.60 1.29 2.54
C CYS A 357 -37.01 1.26 3.15
N ARG A 358 -37.51 0.08 3.50
CA ARG A 358 -38.74 -0.09 4.29
C ARG A 358 -38.50 0.34 5.75
N SER A 359 -39.53 0.83 6.43
CA SER A 359 -39.49 1.17 7.86
C SER A 359 -39.40 -0.09 8.73
N ILE A 360 -38.65 -0.03 9.82
CA ILE A 360 -38.33 -1.20 10.66
C ILE A 360 -38.61 -0.88 12.12
N ASN A 361 -39.30 -1.78 12.80
CA ASN A 361 -39.49 -1.73 14.25
C ASN A 361 -38.49 -2.65 14.93
N ALA A 362 -37.82 -2.19 15.99
CA ALA A 362 -36.78 -2.97 16.67
C ALA A 362 -37.20 -3.37 18.09
N VAL A 363 -37.09 -4.66 18.42
CA VAL A 363 -37.32 -5.22 19.75
C VAL A 363 -35.99 -5.77 20.27
N ILE A 364 -35.53 -5.24 21.40
CA ILE A 364 -34.26 -5.60 22.03
C ILE A 364 -34.55 -6.37 23.32
N PHE A 365 -34.09 -7.62 23.39
CA PHE A 365 -34.31 -8.50 24.53
C PHE A 365 -33.14 -8.44 25.50
N ALA A 366 -33.39 -7.98 26.72
CA ALA A 366 -32.39 -7.89 27.79
C ALA A 366 -32.76 -8.81 28.97
N GLY A 367 -33.13 -10.07 28.70
CA GLY A 367 -33.51 -11.06 29.73
C GLY A 367 -32.38 -11.56 30.64
N ARG A 368 -31.23 -10.88 30.61
CA ARG A 368 -30.16 -10.97 31.60
C ARG A 368 -29.70 -9.55 31.90
N THR A 369 -30.60 -8.75 32.46
CA THR A 369 -30.47 -7.29 32.52
C THR A 369 -29.12 -6.83 33.11
N LYS A 370 -28.60 -7.52 34.13
CA LYS A 370 -27.28 -7.23 34.72
C LYS A 370 -26.12 -7.35 33.71
N LEU A 371 -26.17 -8.31 32.78
CA LEU A 371 -25.17 -8.45 31.73
C LEU A 371 -25.33 -7.37 30.65
N SER A 372 -26.57 -7.04 30.28
CA SER A 372 -26.86 -6.01 29.28
C SER A 372 -26.45 -4.59 29.76
N LEU A 373 -26.36 -4.38 31.08
CA LEU A 373 -25.86 -3.14 31.70
C LEU A 373 -24.32 -3.07 31.81
N LEU A 374 -23.58 -4.14 31.51
CA LEU A 374 -22.12 -4.09 31.49
C LEU A 374 -21.64 -3.03 30.51
N LYS A 375 -20.65 -2.24 30.93
CA LYS A 375 -20.09 -1.16 30.11
C LYS A 375 -18.95 -1.68 29.25
N ILE A 376 -19.02 -1.39 27.96
CA ILE A 376 -17.93 -1.61 27.02
C ILE A 376 -17.59 -0.27 26.36
N ALA A 377 -16.37 0.22 26.63
CA ALA A 377 -15.96 1.59 26.31
C ALA A 377 -16.85 2.66 26.96
N GLU A 378 -17.10 2.52 28.27
CA GLU A 378 -17.90 3.45 29.11
C GLU A 378 -19.41 3.50 28.78
N ILE A 379 -19.88 2.78 27.77
CA ILE A 379 -21.31 2.71 27.38
C ILE A 379 -21.88 1.32 27.70
N PRO A 380 -23.05 1.22 28.37
CA PRO A 380 -23.77 -0.04 28.56
C PRO A 380 -24.11 -0.73 27.22
N ILE A 381 -23.99 -2.05 27.15
CA ILE A 381 -24.28 -2.82 25.92
C ILE A 381 -25.71 -2.56 25.43
N LEU A 382 -26.67 -2.55 26.35
CA LEU A 382 -28.07 -2.27 26.05
C LEU A 382 -28.24 -0.89 25.41
N LEU A 383 -27.61 0.15 25.95
CA LEU A 383 -27.63 1.50 25.37
C LEU A 383 -27.04 1.51 23.96
N ARG A 384 -25.94 0.78 23.75
CA ARG A 384 -25.29 0.65 22.44
C ARG A 384 -26.23 0.02 21.41
N ASN A 385 -26.99 -1.00 21.79
CA ASN A 385 -27.95 -1.66 20.90
C ASN A 385 -29.15 -0.75 20.57
N ILE A 386 -29.71 -0.05 21.56
CA ILE A 386 -30.78 0.94 21.38
C ILE A 386 -30.36 2.02 20.38
N LEU A 387 -29.19 2.63 20.61
CA LEU A 387 -28.67 3.69 19.74
C LEU A 387 -28.32 3.19 18.34
N SER A 388 -27.83 1.95 18.22
CA SER A 388 -27.49 1.35 16.92
C SER A 388 -28.73 1.01 16.10
N ALA A 389 -29.79 0.49 16.75
CA ALA A 389 -31.07 0.23 16.11
C ALA A 389 -31.72 1.51 15.59
N ARG A 390 -31.80 2.56 16.42
CA ARG A 390 -32.32 3.87 16.00
C ARG A 390 -31.54 4.44 14.81
N ARG A 391 -30.21 4.36 14.87
CA ARG A 391 -29.35 4.85 13.78
C ARG A 391 -29.50 4.06 12.48
N ALA A 392 -29.86 2.78 12.57
CA ALA A 392 -30.14 1.96 11.40
C ALA A 392 -31.47 2.29 10.72
N GLY A 393 -32.26 3.22 11.30
CA GLY A 393 -33.55 3.65 10.76
C GLY A 393 -34.75 3.07 11.49
N ALA A 394 -34.57 2.47 12.68
CA ALA A 394 -35.70 1.95 13.44
C ALA A 394 -36.66 3.07 13.86
N THR A 395 -37.93 2.95 13.46
CA THR A 395 -39.01 3.92 13.73
C THR A 395 -39.46 3.84 15.18
N ARG A 396 -39.61 2.62 15.70
CA ARG A 396 -39.95 2.32 17.09
C ARG A 396 -38.90 1.39 17.69
N VAL A 397 -38.43 1.70 18.89
CA VAL A 397 -37.48 0.86 19.63
C VAL A 397 -38.14 0.42 20.93
N ILE A 398 -38.32 -0.89 21.08
CA ILE A 398 -38.92 -1.55 22.22
C ILE A 398 -37.83 -2.33 22.95
N VAL A 399 -37.77 -2.20 24.28
CA VAL A 399 -36.78 -2.88 25.11
C VAL A 399 -37.48 -3.74 26.16
N CYS A 400 -37.20 -5.04 26.13
CA CYS A 400 -37.73 -6.01 27.08
C CYS A 400 -36.72 -6.25 28.22
N LEU A 401 -37.10 -5.97 29.45
CA LEU A 401 -36.25 -6.08 30.65
C LEU A 401 -36.81 -7.08 31.66
N ASP A 402 -35.95 -7.63 32.50
CA ASP A 402 -36.39 -8.42 33.65
C ASP A 402 -37.05 -7.48 34.70
N PRO A 403 -38.22 -7.81 35.26
CA PRO A 403 -38.97 -6.92 36.17
C PRO A 403 -38.12 -6.47 37.36
N ASP A 404 -37.34 -7.40 37.91
CA ASP A 404 -36.51 -7.18 39.10
C ASP A 404 -35.36 -6.18 38.85
N ALA A 405 -35.01 -5.93 37.58
CA ALA A 405 -33.91 -5.06 37.19
C ALA A 405 -34.34 -3.89 36.29
N ALA A 406 -35.61 -3.81 35.93
CA ALA A 406 -36.12 -2.84 34.97
C ALA A 406 -35.97 -1.39 35.45
N ALA A 407 -36.38 -1.09 36.69
CA ALA A 407 -36.30 0.25 37.25
C ALA A 407 -34.85 0.77 37.35
N GLU A 408 -33.93 -0.07 37.82
CA GLU A 408 -32.51 0.27 37.93
C GLU A 408 -31.87 0.46 36.54
N ALA A 409 -32.18 -0.42 35.59
CA ALA A 409 -31.70 -0.32 34.22
C ALA A 409 -32.17 0.97 33.54
N GLN A 410 -33.47 1.28 33.66
CA GLN A 410 -34.06 2.50 33.10
C GLN A 410 -33.41 3.75 33.71
N HIS A 411 -33.25 3.79 35.04
CA HIS A 411 -32.62 4.91 35.73
C HIS A 411 -31.16 5.11 35.27
N GLN A 412 -30.34 4.05 35.23
CA GLN A 412 -28.95 4.12 34.77
C GLN A 412 -28.83 4.58 33.31
N LEU A 413 -29.71 4.11 32.43
CA LEU A 413 -29.68 4.46 31.01
C LEU A 413 -30.13 5.90 30.77
N MET A 414 -31.18 6.35 31.45
CA MET A 414 -31.71 7.72 31.32
C MET A 414 -30.76 8.79 31.86
N GLN A 415 -29.91 8.46 32.85
CA GLN A 415 -28.83 9.35 33.30
C GLN A 415 -27.78 9.62 32.21
N VAL A 416 -27.56 8.66 31.31
CA VAL A 416 -26.55 8.77 30.26
C VAL A 416 -27.11 9.44 29.00
N ARG A 417 -28.34 9.10 28.61
CA ARG A 417 -29.01 9.62 27.40
C ARG A 417 -30.52 9.67 27.62
N SER A 418 -31.18 10.70 27.11
CA SER A 418 -32.64 10.71 27.01
C SER A 418 -33.13 9.59 26.08
N LEU A 419 -34.07 8.78 26.59
CA LEU A 419 -34.68 7.62 25.91
C LEU A 419 -36.20 7.76 25.84
N SER A 420 -36.73 8.98 25.72
CA SER A 420 -38.19 9.26 25.68
C SER A 420 -38.94 8.62 24.50
N TYR A 421 -38.22 8.09 23.52
CA TYR A 421 -38.72 7.40 22.33
C TYR A 421 -38.64 5.87 22.45
N VAL A 422 -38.14 5.35 23.57
CA VAL A 422 -38.03 3.91 23.84
C VAL A 422 -39.24 3.48 24.65
N GLU A 423 -39.89 2.42 24.19
CA GLU A 423 -40.95 1.75 24.93
C GLU A 423 -40.37 0.59 25.74
N TRP A 424 -40.77 0.49 27.01
CA TRP A 424 -40.24 -0.50 27.94
C TRP A 424 -41.30 -1.57 28.23
N LEU A 425 -40.87 -2.83 28.23
CA LEU A 425 -41.72 -3.99 28.52
C LEU A 425 -41.04 -4.89 29.54
N ASP A 426 -41.83 -5.44 30.45
CA ASP A 426 -41.36 -6.40 31.45
C ASP A 426 -41.44 -7.84 30.91
N LEU A 427 -40.42 -8.65 31.21
CA LEU A 427 -40.38 -10.10 31.02
C LEU A 427 -41.08 -10.82 32.19
N PRO A 428 -41.68 -12.02 32.02
CA PRO A 428 -41.79 -12.78 30.79
C PRO A 428 -42.79 -12.16 29.83
N ILE A 429 -42.44 -12.25 28.55
CA ILE A 429 -43.05 -11.52 27.44
C ILE A 429 -44.54 -11.84 27.17
N GLY A 430 -45.02 -13.01 27.60
CA GLY A 430 -46.43 -13.39 27.64
C GLY A 430 -47.30 -12.93 26.45
N GLY A 431 -48.55 -12.53 26.73
CA GLY A 431 -49.51 -12.06 25.71
C GLY A 431 -49.19 -10.69 25.11
N ARG A 432 -48.21 -9.94 25.64
CA ARG A 432 -47.93 -8.57 25.21
C ARG A 432 -47.05 -8.47 23.96
N LEU A 433 -46.09 -9.38 23.76
CA LEU A 433 -45.41 -9.47 22.46
C LEU A 433 -46.33 -10.03 21.38
N ARG A 434 -47.24 -10.95 21.73
CA ARG A 434 -48.31 -11.35 20.81
C ARG A 434 -49.15 -10.16 20.38
N GLN A 435 -49.55 -9.31 21.32
CA GLN A 435 -50.28 -8.07 21.01
C GLN A 435 -49.44 -7.10 20.17
N LEU A 436 -48.14 -6.95 20.45
CA LEU A 436 -47.24 -6.12 19.63
C LEU A 436 -47.06 -6.66 18.22
N LEU A 437 -46.92 -7.97 18.07
CA LEU A 437 -46.90 -8.60 16.75
C LEU A 437 -48.20 -8.32 15.99
N GLN A 438 -49.36 -8.38 16.65
CA GLN A 438 -50.65 -8.00 16.05
C GLN A 438 -50.73 -6.50 15.69
N GLU A 439 -50.24 -5.61 16.55
CA GLU A 439 -50.18 -4.16 16.28
C GLU A 439 -49.29 -3.86 15.07
N PHE A 440 -48.12 -4.52 14.97
CA PHE A 440 -47.24 -4.39 13.82
C PHE A 440 -47.84 -4.93 12.51
N THR A 441 -48.79 -5.87 12.60
CA THR A 441 -49.47 -6.42 11.41
C THR A 441 -50.54 -5.50 10.83
N ALA A 442 -51.01 -4.51 11.60
CA ALA A 442 -51.90 -3.46 11.10
C ALA A 442 -51.14 -2.38 10.29
N GLU A 443 -49.82 -2.26 10.47
CA GLU A 443 -48.94 -1.36 9.74
C GLU A 443 -48.29 -2.12 8.56
N THR A 444 -48.98 -2.21 7.42
CA THR A 444 -48.73 -3.17 6.32
C THR A 444 -47.38 -3.12 5.57
N GLU A 445 -46.35 -2.43 6.06
CA GLU A 445 -45.03 -2.37 5.39
C GLU A 445 -43.81 -2.51 6.31
N ASN A 446 -44.01 -2.71 7.62
CA ASN A 446 -42.90 -2.66 8.59
C ASN A 446 -42.33 -4.05 8.93
N SER A 447 -41.02 -4.24 8.68
CA SER A 447 -40.32 -5.45 9.14
C SER A 447 -39.97 -5.33 10.64
N LEU A 448 -39.97 -6.46 11.35
CA LEU A 448 -39.63 -6.52 12.77
C LEU A 448 -38.20 -7.05 12.97
N LEU A 449 -37.35 -6.25 13.61
CA LEU A 449 -35.97 -6.60 13.96
C LEU A 449 -35.90 -7.03 15.43
N LEU A 450 -35.55 -8.30 15.68
CA LEU A 450 -35.30 -8.85 17.02
C LEU A 450 -33.79 -8.87 17.30
N VAL A 451 -33.36 -8.35 18.46
CA VAL A 451 -31.95 -8.22 18.83
C VAL A 451 -31.68 -8.71 20.25
N ASP A 452 -30.65 -9.53 20.44
CA ASP A 452 -30.12 -9.91 21.74
C ASP A 452 -29.36 -8.74 22.39
N GLY A 453 -29.88 -8.26 23.51
CA GLY A 453 -29.31 -7.19 24.34
C GLY A 453 -27.97 -7.53 25.00
N ASN A 454 -27.54 -8.80 24.97
CA ASN A 454 -26.26 -9.26 25.54
C ASN A 454 -25.14 -9.36 24.51
N CYS A 455 -25.40 -8.97 23.27
CA CYS A 455 -24.41 -8.98 22.20
C CYS A 455 -24.03 -7.55 21.79
N ILE A 456 -22.78 -7.34 21.41
CA ILE A 456 -22.36 -6.14 20.68
C ILE A 456 -22.28 -6.45 19.19
N TYR A 457 -22.72 -5.50 18.37
CA TYR A 457 -22.72 -5.62 16.92
C TYR A 457 -22.01 -4.45 16.27
N HIS A 458 -21.29 -4.73 15.18
CA HIS A 458 -20.77 -3.70 14.31
C HIS A 458 -21.94 -3.04 13.55
N PRO A 459 -21.94 -1.70 13.33
CA PRO A 459 -23.04 -1.01 12.66
C PRO A 459 -23.40 -1.52 11.26
N ALA A 460 -22.48 -2.23 10.59
CA ALA A 460 -22.77 -2.87 9.30
C ALA A 460 -23.76 -4.04 9.41
N VAL A 461 -23.80 -4.73 10.55
CA VAL A 461 -24.71 -5.86 10.80
C VAL A 461 -26.15 -5.36 10.87
N PHE A 462 -26.38 -4.28 11.61
CA PHE A 462 -27.69 -3.60 11.63
C PHE A 462 -28.14 -3.17 10.23
N ARG A 463 -27.24 -2.58 9.42
CA ARG A 463 -27.56 -2.19 8.04
C ARG A 463 -27.84 -3.38 7.13
N GLN A 464 -27.16 -4.50 7.32
CA GLN A 464 -27.42 -5.73 6.59
C GLN A 464 -28.81 -6.27 6.94
N ALA A 465 -29.14 -6.36 8.23
CA ALA A 465 -30.46 -6.76 8.70
C ALA A 465 -31.56 -5.85 8.14
N CYS A 466 -31.33 -4.53 8.13
CA CYS A 466 -32.31 -3.56 7.65
C CYS A 466 -32.50 -3.54 6.12
N LYS A 467 -31.57 -4.13 5.35
CA LYS A 467 -31.69 -4.24 3.88
C LYS A 467 -32.53 -5.44 3.45
N TRP A 468 -32.80 -6.38 4.35
CA TRP A 468 -33.58 -7.56 4.04
C TRP A 468 -35.07 -7.21 3.94
N GLY A 469 -35.69 -7.60 2.82
CA GLY A 469 -37.07 -7.23 2.47
C GLY A 469 -37.87 -8.34 1.81
N GLN A 470 -37.41 -9.59 1.95
CA GLN A 470 -38.14 -10.76 1.45
C GLN A 470 -39.24 -11.18 2.45
N ASP A 471 -40.23 -11.94 1.99
CA ASP A 471 -41.21 -12.57 2.89
C ASP A 471 -40.58 -13.75 3.65
N GLY A 472 -41.05 -13.97 4.88
CA GLY A 472 -40.53 -15.01 5.80
C GLY A 472 -39.75 -14.43 6.97
N ALA A 473 -38.67 -15.13 7.36
CA ALA A 473 -37.79 -14.73 8.45
C ALA A 473 -36.30 -14.87 8.07
N LEU A 474 -35.47 -13.93 8.52
CA LEU A 474 -34.02 -13.96 8.40
C LEU A 474 -33.38 -14.22 9.76
N SER A 475 -32.41 -15.14 9.82
CA SER A 475 -31.52 -15.33 10.96
C SER A 475 -30.07 -15.06 10.56
N LEU A 476 -29.41 -14.17 11.30
CA LEU A 476 -27.98 -13.92 11.12
C LEU A 476 -27.17 -14.94 11.94
N ILE A 477 -26.26 -15.64 11.26
CA ILE A 477 -25.45 -16.72 11.87
C ILE A 477 -23.95 -16.49 11.66
N SER A 478 -23.12 -17.04 12.54
CA SER A 478 -21.67 -16.97 12.45
C SER A 478 -21.07 -18.31 12.87
N ALA A 479 -20.40 -19.00 11.94
CA ALA A 479 -19.87 -20.35 12.16
C ALA A 479 -20.92 -21.30 12.76
N GLU A 480 -22.11 -21.34 12.14
CA GLU A 480 -23.25 -22.20 12.51
C GLU A 480 -23.95 -21.84 13.82
N GLU A 481 -23.52 -20.79 14.55
CA GLU A 481 -24.21 -20.28 15.74
C GLU A 481 -25.03 -19.01 15.41
N SER A 482 -26.22 -18.86 16.02
CA SER A 482 -26.99 -17.61 15.93
C SER A 482 -26.29 -16.47 16.66
N ILE A 483 -26.18 -15.32 15.97
CA ILE A 483 -25.63 -14.11 16.59
C ILE A 483 -26.66 -13.35 17.43
N GLY A 484 -27.89 -13.86 17.54
CA GLY A 484 -28.98 -13.22 18.28
C GLY A 484 -29.62 -12.03 17.56
N MET A 485 -29.57 -11.99 16.22
CA MET A 485 -30.22 -10.95 15.42
C MET A 485 -31.08 -11.60 14.33
N HIS A 486 -32.38 -11.27 14.34
CA HIS A 486 -33.38 -11.88 13.46
C HIS A 486 -34.29 -10.81 12.88
N VAL A 487 -34.74 -11.00 11.64
CA VAL A 487 -35.69 -10.08 10.98
C VAL A 487 -36.91 -10.87 10.56
N LEU A 488 -38.10 -10.40 10.92
CA LEU A 488 -39.37 -10.99 10.50
C LEU A 488 -40.06 -10.02 9.55
N SER A 489 -40.52 -10.55 8.41
CA SER A 489 -41.44 -9.81 7.54
C SER A 489 -42.79 -9.60 8.25
N ALA A 490 -43.55 -8.59 7.83
CA ALA A 490 -44.88 -8.32 8.42
C ALA A 490 -45.83 -9.53 8.26
N SER A 491 -45.79 -10.20 7.11
CA SER A 491 -46.58 -11.41 6.81
C SER A 491 -46.24 -12.56 7.76
N PHE A 492 -44.95 -12.81 7.99
CA PHE A 492 -44.50 -13.85 8.91
C PHE A 492 -44.75 -13.48 10.38
N ALA A 493 -44.62 -12.20 10.76
CA ALA A 493 -44.99 -11.73 12.08
C ALA A 493 -46.48 -11.94 12.38
N HIS A 494 -47.35 -11.82 11.36
CA HIS A 494 -48.77 -12.14 11.45
C HIS A 494 -49.00 -13.63 11.74
N GLU A 495 -48.43 -14.49 10.90
CA GLU A 495 -48.53 -15.94 11.08
C GLU A 495 -47.98 -16.38 12.46
N ALA A 496 -46.91 -15.72 12.90
CA ALA A 496 -46.32 -15.97 14.21
C ALA A 496 -47.22 -15.56 15.38
N ALA A 497 -47.97 -14.45 15.24
CA ALA A 497 -48.91 -14.00 16.27
C ALA A 497 -50.12 -14.92 16.44
N ASP A 498 -50.58 -15.53 15.33
CA ASP A 498 -51.70 -16.46 15.31
C ASP A 498 -51.34 -17.82 15.90
N ARG A 499 -50.12 -18.31 15.63
CA ARG A 499 -49.61 -19.61 16.09
C ARG A 499 -48.81 -19.54 17.39
N TRP A 500 -48.91 -18.43 18.12
CA TRP A 500 -48.06 -18.13 19.28
C TRP A 500 -48.04 -19.28 20.32
N PRO A 501 -46.87 -19.87 20.63
CA PRO A 501 -46.79 -20.99 21.55
C PRO A 501 -46.87 -20.51 23.01
N GLN A 502 -47.45 -21.35 23.88
CA GLN A 502 -47.51 -21.06 25.31
C GLN A 502 -46.13 -21.31 25.95
N GLY A 503 -45.59 -20.31 26.66
CA GLY A 503 -44.40 -20.49 27.51
C GLY A 503 -43.06 -19.95 26.97
N ILE A 504 -43.03 -19.17 25.88
CA ILE A 504 -41.79 -18.48 25.46
C ILE A 504 -41.36 -17.47 26.54
N SER A 505 -40.16 -17.70 27.08
CA SER A 505 -39.54 -16.88 28.13
C SER A 505 -38.24 -16.20 27.68
N SER A 506 -37.63 -16.66 26.58
CA SER A 506 -36.36 -16.13 26.05
C SER A 506 -36.38 -15.91 24.54
N LEU A 507 -35.45 -15.06 24.05
CA LEU A 507 -35.23 -14.86 22.61
C LEU A 507 -34.79 -16.16 21.92
N ASP A 508 -33.97 -16.99 22.57
CA ASP A 508 -33.49 -18.24 21.98
C ASP A 508 -34.64 -19.26 21.81
N GLU A 509 -35.59 -19.30 22.74
CA GLU A 509 -36.83 -20.09 22.62
C GLU A 509 -37.73 -19.58 21.49
N LEU A 510 -37.91 -18.26 21.41
CA LEU A 510 -38.66 -17.62 20.33
C LEU A 510 -38.04 -17.95 18.96
N CYS A 511 -36.72 -17.83 18.84
CA CYS A 511 -36.02 -18.11 17.59
C CYS A 511 -36.02 -19.59 17.23
N SER A 512 -35.91 -20.49 18.22
CA SER A 512 -36.03 -21.93 17.99
C SER A 512 -37.42 -22.30 17.49
N TRP A 513 -38.46 -21.67 18.04
CA TRP A 513 -39.83 -21.87 17.58
C TRP A 513 -40.09 -21.27 16.18
N ILE A 514 -39.58 -20.06 15.90
CA ILE A 514 -39.64 -19.47 14.55
C ILE A 514 -38.99 -20.42 13.53
N ALA A 515 -37.89 -21.09 13.90
CA ALA A 515 -37.22 -22.07 13.05
C ALA A 515 -38.04 -23.33 12.78
N THR A 516 -38.94 -23.71 13.68
CA THR A 516 -39.87 -24.84 13.46
C THR A 516 -41.11 -24.47 12.65
N THR A 517 -41.44 -23.18 12.51
CA THR A 517 -42.76 -22.73 12.03
C THR A 517 -42.77 -22.29 10.55
N GLY A 518 -41.61 -22.05 9.92
CA GLY A 518 -41.58 -21.69 8.50
C GLY A 518 -40.19 -21.54 7.87
N SER A 519 -40.16 -20.96 6.66
CA SER A 519 -38.98 -20.76 5.82
C SER A 519 -38.04 -19.67 6.36
N ILE A 520 -37.14 -20.05 7.27
CA ILE A 520 -36.02 -19.20 7.71
C ILE A 520 -34.91 -19.20 6.66
N GLN A 521 -34.50 -18.00 6.26
CA GLN A 521 -33.25 -17.79 5.54
C GLN A 521 -32.11 -17.52 6.53
N TYR A 522 -30.94 -18.06 6.22
CA TYR A 522 -29.74 -17.85 7.00
C TYR A 522 -28.74 -17.01 6.22
N GLU A 523 -28.29 -15.90 6.79
CA GLU A 523 -27.17 -15.12 6.25
C GLU A 523 -25.95 -15.18 7.17
N THR A 524 -24.78 -15.33 6.56
CA THR A 524 -23.54 -15.46 7.31
C THR A 524 -22.96 -14.08 7.65
N VAL A 525 -22.60 -13.90 8.92
CA VAL A 525 -21.91 -12.73 9.45
C VAL A 525 -20.53 -13.13 9.93
N ALA A 526 -19.51 -12.38 9.51
CA ALA A 526 -18.14 -12.63 9.92
C ALA A 526 -17.97 -12.51 11.44
N GLN A 527 -17.24 -13.45 12.07
CA GLN A 527 -17.04 -13.51 13.53
C GLN A 527 -16.42 -12.24 14.13
N ASN A 528 -15.74 -11.42 13.34
CA ASN A 528 -15.14 -10.16 13.79
C ASN A 528 -16.15 -9.01 13.89
N LEU A 529 -17.38 -9.14 13.40
CA LEU A 529 -18.40 -8.08 13.36
C LEU A 529 -19.39 -8.11 14.54
N TRP A 530 -19.28 -9.06 15.45
CA TRP A 530 -20.17 -9.18 16.61
C TRP A 530 -19.46 -9.85 17.79
N GLN A 531 -20.02 -9.77 19.00
CA GLN A 531 -19.53 -10.52 20.17
C GLN A 531 -20.63 -10.69 21.21
N ARG A 532 -20.92 -11.94 21.61
CA ARG A 532 -21.76 -12.24 22.78
C ARG A 532 -20.99 -11.98 24.08
N VAL A 533 -21.61 -11.27 25.01
CA VAL A 533 -21.05 -10.90 26.30
C VAL A 533 -21.72 -11.72 27.39
N ALA A 534 -21.15 -12.89 27.67
CA ALA A 534 -21.66 -13.82 28.68
C ALA A 534 -20.85 -13.80 30.00
N SER A 535 -19.69 -13.14 30.02
CA SER A 535 -18.81 -13.06 31.17
C SER A 535 -17.95 -11.78 31.11
N PRO A 536 -17.39 -11.32 32.25
CA PRO A 536 -16.45 -10.19 32.28
C PRO A 536 -15.23 -10.37 31.36
N GLU A 537 -14.75 -11.61 31.19
CA GLU A 537 -13.66 -11.92 30.25
C GLU A 537 -14.06 -11.67 28.79
N LYS A 538 -15.30 -12.00 28.42
CA LYS A 538 -15.84 -11.71 27.08
C LYS A 538 -16.06 -10.21 26.85
N CYS A 539 -16.17 -9.37 27.90
CA CYS A 539 -16.14 -7.92 27.75
C CYS A 539 -14.83 -7.42 27.16
N LEU A 540 -13.68 -7.96 27.61
CA LEU A 540 -12.36 -7.59 27.08
C LEU A 540 -12.23 -7.96 25.59
N ALA A 541 -12.80 -9.10 25.18
CA ALA A 541 -12.88 -9.48 23.77
C ALA A 541 -13.74 -8.48 22.98
N GLY A 542 -14.86 -8.03 23.55
CA GLY A 542 -15.71 -6.99 22.97
C GLY A 542 -15.01 -5.64 22.83
N GLU A 543 -14.23 -5.22 23.82
CA GLU A 543 -13.41 -4.00 23.76
C GLU A 543 -12.36 -4.08 22.65
N ARG A 544 -11.64 -5.21 22.52
CA ARG A 544 -10.67 -5.41 21.44
C ARG A 544 -11.31 -5.36 20.07
N LYS A 545 -12.53 -5.89 19.91
CA LYS A 545 -13.27 -5.79 18.64
C LYS A 545 -13.69 -4.35 18.34
N LEU A 546 -14.17 -3.60 19.33
CA LEU A 546 -14.47 -2.17 19.17
C LEU A 546 -13.26 -1.36 18.72
N ASP A 547 -12.10 -1.56 19.36
CA ASP A 547 -10.85 -0.90 18.97
C ASP A 547 -10.46 -1.24 17.51
N HIS A 548 -10.69 -2.49 17.10
CA HIS A 548 -10.46 -2.90 15.71
C HIS A 548 -11.45 -2.24 14.74
N TRP A 549 -12.71 -2.08 15.13
CA TRP A 549 -13.74 -1.41 14.32
C TRP A 549 -13.48 0.09 14.10
N LEU A 550 -12.68 0.72 14.96
CA LEU A 550 -12.26 2.11 14.77
C LEU A 550 -11.28 2.29 13.61
N VAL A 551 -10.56 1.24 13.21
CA VAL A 551 -9.61 1.27 12.09
C VAL A 551 -10.35 1.07 10.78
N LYS A 552 -10.38 2.10 9.92
CA LYS A 552 -11.14 2.02 8.66
C LYS A 552 -10.36 1.18 7.63
N PRO A 553 -11.02 0.33 6.82
CA PRO A 553 -10.36 -0.40 5.73
C PRO A 553 -9.68 0.53 4.71
N THR A 554 -10.22 1.73 4.54
CA THR A 554 -9.71 2.80 3.66
C THR A 554 -8.49 3.54 4.22
N ASP A 555 -8.08 3.27 5.46
CA ASP A 555 -6.96 3.95 6.09
C ASP A 555 -5.65 3.65 5.34
N GLY A 556 -4.92 4.73 5.04
CA GLY A 556 -3.58 4.66 4.48
C GLY A 556 -2.57 4.09 5.47
N VAL A 557 -1.30 3.98 5.04
CA VAL A 557 -0.21 3.52 5.93
C VAL A 557 -0.04 4.48 7.11
N PHE A 558 -0.04 5.78 6.84
CA PHE A 558 0.12 6.81 7.86
C PHE A 558 -1.09 6.91 8.79
N ALA A 559 -2.32 6.90 8.25
CA ALA A 559 -3.52 6.84 9.07
C ALA A 559 -3.49 5.62 10.03
N ARG A 560 -3.13 4.42 9.55
CA ARG A 560 -2.96 3.24 10.44
C ARG A 560 -1.84 3.41 11.47
N MET A 561 -0.80 4.18 11.17
CA MET A 561 0.25 4.51 12.14
C MET A 561 -0.29 5.44 13.21
N ASN A 562 -1.04 6.48 12.83
CA ASN A 562 -1.73 7.38 13.76
C ASN A 562 -2.68 6.58 14.66
N ARG A 563 -3.49 5.66 14.09
CA ARG A 563 -4.43 4.79 14.83
C ARG A 563 -3.78 3.99 15.96
N ARG A 564 -2.49 3.64 15.86
CA ARG A 564 -1.78 2.94 16.93
C ARG A 564 -1.54 3.80 18.17
N VAL A 565 -1.54 5.12 17.98
CA VAL A 565 -1.33 6.11 19.04
C VAL A 565 -2.66 6.75 19.44
N SER A 566 -3.51 7.10 18.47
CA SER A 566 -4.81 7.74 18.71
C SER A 566 -5.78 6.82 19.45
N VAL A 567 -5.92 5.54 19.06
CA VAL A 567 -6.90 4.64 19.71
C VAL A 567 -6.64 4.49 21.22
N PRO A 568 -5.40 4.21 21.70
CA PRO A 568 -5.11 4.22 23.12
C PRO A 568 -5.39 5.56 23.82
N ILE A 569 -5.13 6.69 23.14
CA ILE A 569 -5.42 8.03 23.66
C ILE A 569 -6.94 8.23 23.78
N SER A 570 -7.70 7.91 22.73
CA SER A 570 -9.17 7.95 22.72
C SER A 570 -9.75 7.09 23.83
N ARG A 571 -9.20 5.89 24.09
CA ARG A 571 -9.58 5.02 25.22
C ARG A 571 -9.37 5.66 26.59
N ARG A 572 -8.44 6.60 26.73
CA ARG A 572 -8.28 7.42 27.94
C ARG A 572 -9.24 8.61 27.95
N ILE A 573 -9.43 9.28 26.81
CA ILE A 573 -10.32 10.44 26.67
C ILE A 573 -11.78 10.05 26.94
N ILE A 574 -12.24 8.86 26.53
CA ILE A 574 -13.64 8.45 26.75
C ILE A 574 -14.03 8.40 28.23
N LYS A 575 -13.06 8.23 29.14
CA LYS A 575 -13.25 8.22 30.59
C LYS A 575 -13.46 9.63 31.16
N LEU A 576 -13.11 10.65 30.40
CA LEU A 576 -13.30 12.04 30.76
C LEU A 576 -14.68 12.53 30.25
N PRO A 577 -15.29 13.54 30.91
CA PRO A 577 -16.53 14.18 30.47
C PRO A 577 -16.29 15.14 29.28
N VAL A 578 -15.46 14.73 28.33
CA VAL A 578 -15.09 15.50 27.13
C VAL A 578 -15.91 15.03 25.94
N THR A 579 -16.45 15.97 25.18
CA THR A 579 -17.19 15.71 23.93
C THR A 579 -16.24 15.62 22.73
N PRO A 580 -16.61 14.92 21.64
CA PRO A 580 -15.79 14.88 20.43
C PRO A 580 -15.41 16.27 19.90
N ASN A 581 -16.34 17.22 19.92
CA ASN A 581 -16.12 18.59 19.44
C ASN A 581 -15.01 19.32 20.22
N VAL A 582 -14.88 19.07 21.53
CA VAL A 582 -13.79 19.62 22.34
C VAL A 582 -12.43 19.03 21.91
N VAL A 583 -12.40 17.74 21.56
CA VAL A 583 -11.18 17.10 21.02
C VAL A 583 -10.81 17.71 19.66
N THR A 584 -11.80 17.98 18.80
CA THR A 584 -11.59 18.67 17.51
C THR A 584 -11.00 20.07 17.71
N LEU A 585 -11.56 20.88 18.63
CA LEU A 585 -11.05 22.23 18.93
C LEU A 585 -9.66 22.21 19.57
N PHE A 586 -9.38 21.26 20.46
CA PHE A 586 -8.04 21.07 21.01
C PHE A 586 -7.02 20.76 19.90
N THR A 587 -7.39 19.86 18.98
CA THR A 587 -6.55 19.50 17.83
C THR A 587 -6.27 20.71 16.94
N LEU A 588 -7.27 21.56 16.72
CA LEU A 588 -7.11 22.83 16.00
C LEU A 588 -6.10 23.75 16.71
N GLY A 589 -6.17 23.87 18.04
CA GLY A 589 -5.22 24.64 18.84
C GLY A 589 -3.77 24.15 18.73
N VAL A 590 -3.56 22.83 18.69
CA VAL A 590 -2.24 22.23 18.42
C VAL A 590 -1.77 22.59 17.01
N GLY A 591 -2.66 22.54 16.01
CA GLY A 591 -2.38 22.95 14.64
C GLY A 591 -2.01 24.43 14.50
N PHE A 592 -2.71 25.31 15.21
CA PHE A 592 -2.39 26.73 15.28
C PHE A 592 -1.01 26.98 15.88
N THR A 593 -0.72 26.32 17.02
CA THR A 593 0.60 26.38 17.67
C THR A 593 1.72 25.91 16.73
N ALA A 594 1.49 24.83 15.98
CA ALA A 594 2.43 24.38 14.95
C ALA A 594 2.70 25.48 13.90
N GLY A 595 1.64 26.13 13.40
CA GLY A 595 1.73 27.26 12.48
C GLY A 595 2.54 28.43 13.04
N MET A 596 2.37 28.78 14.32
CA MET A 596 3.16 29.81 14.99
C MET A 596 4.65 29.48 15.05
N TYR A 597 5.00 28.22 15.33
CA TYR A 597 6.40 27.77 15.31
C TYR A 597 6.98 27.85 13.90
N PHE A 598 6.24 27.43 12.88
CA PHE A 598 6.69 27.62 11.49
C PHE A 598 6.91 29.11 11.17
N ALA A 599 6.00 30.00 11.59
CA ALA A 599 6.08 31.44 11.34
C ALA A 599 7.29 32.14 11.98
N ARG A 600 7.88 31.55 13.03
CA ARG A 600 9.09 32.09 13.67
C ARG A 600 10.35 31.88 12.84
N GLY A 601 10.36 30.96 11.87
CA GLY A 601 11.55 30.67 11.07
C GLY A 601 12.68 29.98 11.85
N GLY A 602 13.75 29.62 11.17
CA GLY A 602 14.90 28.90 11.76
C GLY A 602 14.66 27.40 11.95
N TYR A 603 15.75 26.65 12.01
CA TYR A 603 15.72 25.17 11.99
C TYR A 603 14.89 24.56 13.14
N TRP A 604 15.16 24.96 14.39
CA TRP A 604 14.50 24.38 15.56
C TRP A 604 13.01 24.68 15.61
N ASN A 605 12.59 25.89 15.26
CA ASN A 605 11.16 26.22 15.23
C ASN A 605 10.44 25.47 14.10
N MET A 606 11.07 25.34 12.93
CA MET A 606 10.53 24.52 11.82
C MET A 606 10.39 23.05 12.21
N LEU A 607 11.36 22.50 12.97
CA LEU A 607 11.30 21.13 13.47
C LEU A 607 10.19 20.93 14.51
N ILE A 608 10.08 21.84 15.49
CA ILE A 608 9.01 21.80 16.51
C ILE A 608 7.64 21.95 15.86
N GLY A 609 7.48 22.89 14.93
CA GLY A 609 6.25 23.06 14.14
C GLY A 609 5.87 21.78 13.41
N ALA A 610 6.84 21.07 12.82
CA ALA A 610 6.58 19.80 12.14
C ALA A 610 6.23 18.66 13.11
N ILE A 611 6.85 18.59 14.28
CA ILE A 611 6.49 17.62 15.32
C ILE A 611 5.07 17.87 15.82
N LEU A 612 4.71 19.12 16.12
CA LEU A 612 3.37 19.50 16.53
C LEU A 612 2.33 19.21 15.44
N SER A 613 2.70 19.42 14.18
CA SER A 613 1.87 19.08 13.02
C SER A 613 1.56 17.58 12.96
N VAL A 614 2.53 16.70 13.27
CA VAL A 614 2.31 15.25 13.38
C VAL A 614 1.37 14.93 14.55
N TRP A 615 1.56 15.56 15.71
CA TRP A 615 0.66 15.38 16.84
C TRP A 615 -0.77 15.83 16.55
N ALA A 616 -0.95 16.97 15.89
CA ALA A 616 -2.26 17.42 15.43
C ALA A 616 -2.92 16.36 14.53
N SER A 617 -2.18 15.74 13.62
CA SER A 617 -2.70 14.65 12.77
C SER A 617 -3.05 13.36 13.53
N ILE A 618 -2.40 13.10 14.67
CA ILE A 618 -2.76 11.98 15.55
C ILE A 618 -4.05 12.30 16.30
N PHE A 619 -4.17 13.50 16.87
CA PHE A 619 -5.35 13.94 17.63
C PHE A 619 -6.60 14.12 16.77
N ASP A 620 -6.43 14.48 15.50
CA ASP A 620 -7.49 14.50 14.48
C ASP A 620 -8.12 13.11 14.24
N GLY A 621 -7.40 12.03 14.61
CA GLY A 621 -8.00 10.71 14.63
C GLY A 621 -8.92 10.48 15.84
N CYS A 622 -8.65 11.17 16.96
CA CYS A 622 -9.25 10.92 18.26
C CYS A 622 -10.69 11.42 18.36
N ASP A 623 -11.05 12.54 17.75
CA ASP A 623 -12.41 13.09 17.81
C ASP A 623 -13.45 12.11 17.21
N GLY A 624 -13.19 11.59 16.01
CA GLY A 624 -14.04 10.61 15.35
C GLY A 624 -14.00 9.23 16.04
N GLU A 625 -12.89 8.88 16.69
CA GLU A 625 -12.82 7.67 17.53
C GLU A 625 -13.68 7.80 18.79
N VAL A 626 -13.57 8.92 19.51
CA VAL A 626 -14.37 9.25 20.69
C VAL A 626 -15.85 9.34 20.30
N ALA A 627 -16.18 9.96 19.15
CA ALA A 627 -17.54 10.02 18.63
C ALA A 627 -18.12 8.62 18.37
N ARG A 628 -17.36 7.69 17.77
CA ARG A 628 -17.80 6.31 17.53
C ARG A 628 -17.93 5.50 18.81
N LEU A 629 -16.96 5.62 19.71
CA LEU A 629 -16.96 4.88 20.99
C LEU A 629 -18.13 5.33 21.88
N LYS A 630 -18.35 6.65 21.97
CA LYS A 630 -19.46 7.26 22.73
C LYS A 630 -20.80 7.31 21.98
N LEU A 631 -20.86 6.87 20.72
CA LEU A 631 -22.05 7.00 19.86
C LEU A 631 -22.61 8.44 19.83
N MET A 632 -21.71 9.42 19.71
CA MET A 632 -21.99 10.86 19.64
C MET A 632 -21.67 11.46 18.26
N GLU A 633 -21.58 10.64 17.21
CA GLU A 633 -21.44 11.14 15.84
C GLU A 633 -22.64 12.02 15.49
N SER A 634 -22.37 13.19 14.89
CA SER A 634 -23.39 14.19 14.53
C SER A 634 -22.99 14.94 13.26
N ASP A 635 -23.97 15.46 12.54
CA ASP A 635 -23.74 16.23 11.31
C ASP A 635 -22.96 17.52 11.59
N PHE A 636 -23.28 18.19 12.70
CA PHE A 636 -22.53 19.35 13.16
C PHE A 636 -21.06 19.01 13.44
N GLY A 637 -20.79 17.87 14.08
CA GLY A 637 -19.42 17.42 14.33
C GLY A 637 -18.63 17.18 13.04
N CYS A 638 -19.26 16.56 12.03
CA CYS A 638 -18.63 16.33 10.72
C CYS A 638 -18.37 17.65 9.95
N TRP A 639 -19.30 18.61 10.06
CA TRP A 639 -19.12 19.95 9.52
C TRP A 639 -17.96 20.70 10.21
N LEU A 640 -17.89 20.63 11.55
CA LEU A 640 -16.83 21.23 12.35
C LEU A 640 -15.45 20.63 12.01
N GLU A 641 -15.35 19.30 11.90
CA GLU A 641 -14.14 18.58 11.45
C GLU A 641 -13.66 19.14 10.11
N THR A 642 -14.57 19.32 9.15
CA THR A 642 -14.28 19.83 7.81
C THR A 642 -13.72 21.27 7.83
N ILE A 643 -14.22 22.14 8.73
CA ILE A 643 -13.71 23.51 8.90
C ILE A 643 -12.34 23.50 9.58
N CYS A 644 -12.18 22.68 10.62
CA CYS A 644 -10.92 22.56 11.34
C CYS A 644 -9.80 22.00 10.44
N ASP A 645 -10.13 21.06 9.53
CA ASP A 645 -9.25 20.59 8.46
C ASP A 645 -8.69 21.75 7.64
N TRP A 646 -9.56 22.66 7.18
CA TRP A 646 -9.16 23.80 6.36
C TRP A 646 -8.30 24.80 7.13
N LEU A 647 -8.72 25.17 8.34
CA LEU A 647 -7.98 26.09 9.20
C LEU A 647 -6.59 25.54 9.53
N TYR A 648 -6.46 24.23 9.71
CA TYR A 648 -5.17 23.58 9.89
C TYR A 648 -4.23 23.81 8.70
N TYR A 649 -4.69 23.55 7.46
CA TYR A 649 -3.85 23.81 6.27
C TYR A 649 -3.47 25.29 6.16
N LEU A 650 -4.41 26.20 6.45
CA LEU A 650 -4.16 27.63 6.50
C LEU A 650 -3.04 27.98 7.49
N PHE A 651 -3.11 27.50 8.74
CA PHE A 651 -2.10 27.78 9.76
C PHE A 651 -0.72 27.26 9.39
N ILE A 652 -0.65 26.04 8.85
CA ILE A 652 0.63 25.42 8.48
C ILE A 652 1.25 26.11 7.27
N PHE A 653 0.48 26.33 6.19
CA PHE A 653 0.99 26.94 4.97
C PHE A 653 1.34 28.41 5.15
N ALA A 654 0.50 29.20 5.83
CA ALA A 654 0.82 30.58 6.17
C ALA A 654 2.04 30.65 7.08
N GLY A 655 2.13 29.77 8.08
CA GLY A 655 3.26 29.70 8.99
C GLY A 655 4.58 29.45 8.26
N ILE A 656 4.63 28.47 7.36
CA ILE A 656 5.85 28.17 6.58
C ILE A 656 6.22 29.33 5.66
N ALA A 657 5.25 29.94 4.96
CA ALA A 657 5.49 31.07 4.08
C ALA A 657 6.12 32.26 4.83
N ILE A 658 5.53 32.64 5.97
CA ILE A 658 6.02 33.73 6.82
C ILE A 658 7.40 33.41 7.40
N GLY A 659 7.61 32.17 7.86
CA GLY A 659 8.88 31.74 8.44
C GLY A 659 10.03 31.74 7.43
N LEU A 660 9.76 31.35 6.18
CA LEU A 660 10.75 31.35 5.10
C LEU A 660 11.04 32.76 4.58
N SER A 661 10.02 33.63 4.46
CA SER A 661 10.23 35.01 4.02
C SER A 661 11.11 35.79 5.01
N LYS A 662 10.90 35.59 6.31
CA LYS A 662 11.74 36.20 7.38
C LYS A 662 13.18 35.67 7.38
N ALA A 663 13.38 34.39 7.08
CA ALA A 663 14.70 33.76 7.15
C ALA A 663 15.60 34.06 5.94
N ILE A 664 15.02 34.48 4.81
CA ILE A 664 15.73 34.68 3.54
C ILE A 664 15.74 36.17 3.14
N GLU A 665 14.98 37.02 3.85
CA GLU A 665 14.76 38.44 3.51
C GLU A 665 14.25 38.66 2.08
N ASP A 666 13.49 37.70 1.57
CA ASP A 666 12.98 37.70 0.20
C ASP A 666 11.44 37.69 0.21
N ALA A 667 10.85 38.78 -0.27
CA ALA A 667 9.41 38.99 -0.35
C ALA A 667 8.72 38.04 -1.35
N THR A 668 9.46 37.40 -2.25
CA THR A 668 8.89 36.45 -3.22
C THR A 668 8.26 35.23 -2.55
N PHE A 669 8.72 34.84 -1.35
CA PHE A 669 8.12 33.74 -0.58
C PHE A 669 6.70 34.04 -0.12
N ILE A 670 6.35 35.31 0.06
CA ILE A 670 4.97 35.71 0.37
C ILE A 670 4.09 35.51 -0.86
N ALA A 671 4.55 35.89 -2.06
CA ALA A 671 3.81 35.67 -3.31
C ALA A 671 3.60 34.17 -3.59
N TRP A 672 4.65 33.36 -3.42
CA TRP A 672 4.52 31.90 -3.50
C TRP A 672 3.60 31.33 -2.41
N GLY A 673 3.61 31.91 -1.21
CA GLY A 673 2.72 31.57 -0.11
C GLY A 673 1.26 31.87 -0.44
N SER A 674 0.98 33.02 -1.06
CA SER A 674 -0.34 33.37 -1.56
C SER A 674 -0.81 32.39 -2.64
N ALA A 675 0.07 31.99 -3.56
CA ALA A 675 -0.24 30.98 -4.58
C ALA A 675 -0.54 29.59 -3.98
N LEU A 676 0.16 29.22 -2.90
CA LEU A 676 -0.11 28.00 -2.14
C LEU A 676 -1.48 28.05 -1.46
N LEU A 677 -1.78 29.13 -0.73
CA LEU A 677 -3.06 29.30 -0.04
C LEU A 677 -4.23 29.35 -1.02
N PHE A 678 -4.07 30.03 -2.16
CA PHE A 678 -5.06 30.03 -3.23
C PHE A 678 -5.31 28.61 -3.77
N GLY A 679 -4.25 27.86 -4.10
CA GLY A 679 -4.39 26.50 -4.60
C GLY A 679 -5.07 25.56 -3.58
N ALA A 680 -4.77 25.72 -2.30
CA ALA A 680 -5.40 24.95 -1.22
C ALA A 680 -6.89 25.30 -1.08
N ALA A 681 -7.24 26.61 -1.09
CA ALA A 681 -8.63 27.08 -1.03
C ALA A 681 -9.44 26.60 -2.24
N MET A 682 -8.89 26.70 -3.45
CA MET A 682 -9.53 26.19 -4.66
C MET A 682 -9.73 24.68 -4.63
N THR A 683 -8.76 23.92 -4.11
CA THR A 683 -8.89 22.46 -3.97
C THR A 683 -10.06 22.13 -3.06
N PHE A 684 -10.18 22.82 -1.93
CA PHE A 684 -11.28 22.63 -0.99
C PHE A 684 -12.63 23.00 -1.60
N LEU A 685 -12.74 24.16 -2.25
CA LEU A 685 -13.97 24.63 -2.89
C LEU A 685 -14.45 23.63 -3.95
N VAL A 686 -13.58 23.24 -4.88
CA VAL A 686 -13.95 22.35 -5.99
C VAL A 686 -14.28 20.94 -5.52
N THR A 687 -13.54 20.40 -4.52
CA THR A 687 -13.87 19.10 -3.94
C THR A 687 -15.14 19.14 -3.11
N GLY A 688 -15.45 20.26 -2.45
CA GLY A 688 -16.72 20.50 -1.75
C GLY A 688 -17.91 20.54 -2.72
N LEU A 689 -17.79 21.30 -3.82
CA LEU A 689 -18.78 21.31 -4.90
C LEU A 689 -18.95 19.93 -5.53
N GLY A 690 -17.85 19.20 -5.72
CA GLY A 690 -17.86 17.80 -6.18
C GLY A 690 -18.60 16.88 -5.22
N ARG A 691 -18.35 16.97 -3.91
CA ARG A 691 -19.06 16.17 -2.90
C ARG A 691 -20.56 16.41 -2.96
N HIS A 692 -20.98 17.67 -2.98
CA HIS A 692 -22.40 18.02 -3.05
C HIS A 692 -23.05 17.52 -4.35
N ARG A 693 -22.34 17.59 -5.49
CA ARG A 693 -22.88 17.17 -6.79
C ARG A 693 -22.90 15.66 -7.00
N TYR A 694 -21.88 14.93 -6.54
CA TYR A 694 -21.68 13.51 -6.84
C TYR A 694 -22.11 12.56 -5.73
N ALA A 695 -22.24 13.06 -4.50
CA ALA A 695 -22.49 12.24 -3.32
C ALA A 695 -23.39 12.96 -2.31
N SER A 696 -24.41 13.69 -2.77
CA SER A 696 -25.34 14.45 -1.92
C SER A 696 -25.99 13.59 -0.84
N ALA A 697 -26.39 12.35 -1.17
CA ALA A 697 -27.03 11.43 -0.24
C ALA A 697 -26.05 10.77 0.76
N HIS A 698 -24.77 10.60 0.38
CA HIS A 698 -23.75 9.90 1.18
C HIS A 698 -22.36 10.52 0.98
N PRO A 699 -22.09 11.73 1.54
CA PRO A 699 -20.86 12.48 1.28
C PRO A 699 -19.57 11.71 1.60
N GLU A 700 -19.62 10.78 2.56
CA GLU A 700 -18.51 9.90 2.95
C GLU A 700 -18.08 8.93 1.84
N GLN A 701 -18.95 8.68 0.86
CA GLN A 701 -18.68 7.80 -0.28
C GLN A 701 -18.05 8.53 -1.47
N TYR A 702 -18.00 9.87 -1.45
CA TYR A 702 -17.46 10.67 -2.55
C TYR A 702 -16.11 10.16 -3.07
N LEU A 703 -15.20 9.83 -2.17
CA LEU A 703 -13.87 9.37 -2.55
C LEU A 703 -13.90 8.01 -3.27
N LYS A 704 -14.74 7.09 -2.80
CA LYS A 704 -14.92 5.77 -3.45
C LYS A 704 -15.54 5.95 -4.83
N LEU A 705 -16.54 6.81 -4.96
CA LEU A 705 -17.22 7.12 -6.22
C LEU A 705 -16.27 7.82 -7.22
N TRP A 706 -15.45 8.75 -6.74
CA TRP A 706 -14.42 9.42 -7.51
C TRP A 706 -13.37 8.40 -8.01
N GLN A 707 -12.87 7.53 -7.14
CA GLN A 707 -11.92 6.47 -7.50
C GLN A 707 -12.50 5.50 -8.54
N ALA A 708 -13.75 5.07 -8.36
CA ALA A 708 -14.43 4.22 -9.33
C ALA A 708 -14.58 4.91 -10.70
N SER A 709 -14.88 6.21 -10.72
CA SER A 709 -15.02 7.03 -11.93
C SER A 709 -13.70 7.25 -12.67
N VAL A 710 -12.59 7.38 -11.92
CA VAL A 710 -11.23 7.38 -12.46
C VAL A 710 -10.86 6.02 -13.05
N GLU A 711 -11.24 4.93 -12.38
CA GLU A 711 -10.89 3.57 -12.81
C GLU A 711 -11.55 3.18 -14.14
N ARG A 712 -12.73 3.73 -14.43
CA ARG A 712 -13.37 3.60 -15.75
C ARG A 712 -12.64 4.38 -16.84
N ARG A 713 -11.81 5.36 -16.48
CA ARG A 713 -11.10 6.28 -17.41
C ARG A 713 -9.57 6.19 -17.26
N ARG A 714 -9.04 4.97 -17.09
CA ARG A 714 -7.60 4.69 -16.86
C ARG A 714 -6.67 5.24 -17.95
N SER A 715 -7.15 5.47 -19.17
CA SER A 715 -6.35 6.01 -20.28
C SER A 715 -6.03 7.50 -20.15
N ASN A 716 -6.72 8.24 -19.27
CA ASN A 716 -6.50 9.67 -19.12
C ASN A 716 -5.29 9.98 -18.23
N PRO A 717 -4.25 10.67 -18.73
CA PRO A 717 -3.03 10.94 -17.97
C PRO A 717 -3.24 11.84 -16.75
N ILE A 718 -4.19 12.78 -16.80
CA ILE A 718 -4.48 13.71 -15.71
C ILE A 718 -5.13 12.97 -14.53
N LEU A 719 -6.13 12.13 -14.82
CA LEU A 719 -6.80 11.31 -13.80
C LEU A 719 -5.88 10.21 -13.27
N TYR A 720 -4.97 9.69 -14.09
CA TYR A 720 -3.92 8.78 -13.66
C TYR A 720 -2.98 9.44 -12.64
N ILE A 721 -2.51 10.66 -12.91
CA ILE A 721 -1.70 11.43 -11.96
C ILE A 721 -2.49 11.65 -10.67
N GLY A 722 -3.73 12.17 -10.77
CA GLY A 722 -4.61 12.42 -9.63
C GLY A 722 -4.77 11.21 -8.72
N ARG A 723 -5.05 10.03 -9.28
CA ARG A 723 -5.18 8.77 -8.52
C ARG A 723 -3.92 8.42 -7.75
N ASN A 724 -2.76 8.61 -8.38
CA ASN A 724 -1.49 8.21 -7.80
C ASN A 724 -0.94 9.23 -6.81
N THR A 725 -1.35 10.50 -6.89
CA THR A 725 -0.94 11.59 -5.99
C THR A 725 -1.98 11.93 -4.92
N GLU A 726 -3.20 11.41 -5.01
CA GLU A 726 -4.30 11.63 -4.04
C GLU A 726 -3.86 11.45 -2.58
N PHE A 727 -3.02 10.43 -2.30
CA PHE A 727 -2.55 10.15 -0.94
C PHE A 727 -1.65 11.26 -0.36
N ILE A 728 -1.04 12.09 -1.21
CA ILE A 728 -0.15 13.19 -0.82
C ILE A 728 -0.97 14.35 -0.25
N VAL A 729 -2.15 14.59 -0.83
CA VAL A 729 -3.08 15.65 -0.40
C VAL A 729 -3.76 15.29 0.92
N ARG A 730 -3.85 14.01 1.28
CA ARG A 730 -4.45 13.57 2.54
C ARG A 730 -3.67 14.09 3.76
N ARG A 731 -4.41 14.65 4.73
CA ARG A 731 -3.91 15.22 6.00
C ARG A 731 -3.07 14.27 6.86
N CYS A 732 -3.11 12.96 6.59
CA CYS A 732 -2.29 11.97 7.28
C CYS A 732 -0.86 11.79 6.73
N PHE A 733 -0.53 12.27 5.52
CA PHE A 733 0.83 12.17 4.95
C PHE A 733 1.65 13.45 5.14
N MET A 734 1.04 14.60 4.85
CA MET A 734 1.71 15.91 4.87
C MET A 734 2.53 16.18 6.14
N PRO A 735 2.05 15.89 7.37
CA PRO A 735 2.79 16.20 8.59
C PRO A 735 4.09 15.40 8.72
N TYR A 736 4.07 14.13 8.28
CA TYR A 736 5.27 13.30 8.25
C TYR A 736 6.26 13.76 7.17
N ALA A 737 5.77 14.22 6.03
CA ALA A 737 6.62 14.84 5.01
C ALA A 737 7.28 16.11 5.57
N LEU A 738 6.50 17.00 6.19
CA LEU A 738 7.01 18.20 6.85
C LEU A 738 8.07 17.86 7.90
N LEU A 739 7.85 16.84 8.72
CA LEU A 739 8.84 16.41 9.71
C LEU A 739 10.15 15.95 9.07
N ALA A 740 10.08 15.16 7.99
CA ALA A 740 11.26 14.71 7.27
C ALA A 740 12.03 15.89 6.63
N PHE A 741 11.32 16.80 5.96
CA PHE A 741 11.95 17.99 5.36
C PHE A 741 12.50 18.96 6.42
N ALA A 742 11.84 19.09 7.56
CA ALA A 742 12.33 19.89 8.69
C ALA A 742 13.61 19.30 9.27
N ALA A 743 13.62 17.99 9.56
CA ALA A 743 14.78 17.29 10.12
C ALA A 743 16.01 17.33 9.20
N LEU A 744 15.80 17.32 7.89
CA LEU A 744 16.86 17.45 6.88
C LEU A 744 17.22 18.92 6.57
N ASN A 745 16.60 19.88 7.25
CA ASN A 745 16.78 21.32 7.04
C ASN A 745 16.57 21.79 5.59
N ILE A 746 15.63 21.16 4.87
CA ILE A 746 15.31 21.45 3.47
C ILE A 746 13.84 21.87 3.32
N MET A 747 13.31 22.62 4.29
CA MET A 747 11.92 23.08 4.31
C MET A 747 11.53 23.92 3.08
N LYS A 748 12.50 24.61 2.46
CA LYS A 748 12.29 25.36 1.21
C LYS A 748 11.79 24.44 0.09
N VAL A 749 12.36 23.24 -0.02
CA VAL A 749 11.94 22.25 -1.03
C VAL A 749 10.51 21.79 -0.76
N ALA A 750 10.18 21.51 0.50
CA ALA A 750 8.83 21.14 0.90
C ALA A 750 7.82 22.23 0.51
N PHE A 751 8.14 23.49 0.80
CA PHE A 751 7.29 24.64 0.47
C PHE A 751 6.97 24.71 -1.03
N PHE A 752 7.99 24.68 -1.91
CA PHE A 752 7.75 24.71 -3.35
C PHE A 752 6.97 23.48 -3.86
N LEU A 753 7.23 22.30 -3.30
CA LEU A 753 6.46 21.10 -3.63
C LEU A 753 4.98 21.25 -3.23
N PHE A 754 4.68 21.88 -2.10
CA PHE A 754 3.30 22.15 -1.70
C PHE A 754 2.65 23.20 -2.60
N VAL A 755 3.36 24.26 -3.00
CA VAL A 755 2.85 25.28 -3.94
C VAL A 755 2.40 24.61 -5.24
N VAL A 756 3.29 23.80 -5.85
CA VAL A 756 2.99 23.08 -7.10
C VAL A 756 1.88 22.06 -6.87
N GLY A 757 1.96 21.29 -5.78
CA GLY A 757 1.01 20.24 -5.45
C GLY A 757 -0.42 20.77 -5.22
N ALA A 758 -0.57 21.85 -4.47
CA ALA A 758 -1.85 22.50 -4.22
C ALA A 758 -2.48 23.02 -5.51
N ASN A 759 -1.67 23.60 -6.41
CA ASN A 759 -2.16 24.11 -7.69
C ASN A 759 -2.53 23.01 -8.68
N LEU A 760 -1.78 21.90 -8.69
CA LEU A 760 -2.14 20.73 -9.47
C LEU A 760 -3.41 20.04 -8.93
N ALA A 761 -3.58 20.00 -7.61
CA ALA A 761 -4.71 19.33 -6.97
C ALA A 761 -6.07 19.95 -7.35
N TRP A 762 -6.20 21.29 -7.31
CA TRP A 762 -7.46 21.92 -7.69
C TRP A 762 -7.74 21.82 -9.19
N LEU A 763 -6.72 21.85 -10.06
CA LEU A 763 -6.88 21.63 -11.50
C LEU A 763 -7.40 20.22 -11.79
N ILE A 764 -6.85 19.19 -11.12
CA ILE A 764 -7.32 17.81 -11.26
C ILE A 764 -8.74 17.66 -10.70
N ALA A 765 -9.03 18.28 -9.54
CA ALA A 765 -10.37 18.26 -8.95
C ALA A 765 -11.39 18.93 -9.88
N LEU A 766 -11.02 20.05 -10.52
CA LEU A 766 -11.87 20.77 -11.46
C LEU A 766 -12.10 19.95 -12.72
N TYR A 767 -11.04 19.39 -13.30
CA TYR A 767 -11.15 18.48 -14.43
C TYR A 767 -12.08 17.29 -14.12
N SER A 768 -11.95 16.71 -12.92
CA SER A 768 -12.83 15.63 -12.46
C SER A 768 -14.27 16.11 -12.31
N TYR A 769 -14.48 17.32 -11.76
CA TYR A 769 -15.80 17.91 -11.59
C TYR A 769 -16.54 18.07 -12.91
N TRP A 770 -15.85 18.45 -13.98
CA TRP A 770 -16.45 18.56 -15.31
C TRP A 770 -16.58 17.19 -16.02
N SER A 771 -15.56 16.34 -15.92
CA SER A 771 -15.49 15.08 -16.68
C SER A 771 -16.38 13.98 -16.13
N PHE A 772 -16.74 14.04 -14.84
CA PHE A 772 -17.57 13.03 -14.21
C PHE A 772 -19.06 13.36 -14.26
N ALA A 773 -19.43 14.51 -14.84
CA ALA A 773 -20.82 14.92 -14.97
C ALA A 773 -21.59 13.80 -15.70
N PRO A 774 -22.76 13.39 -15.18
CA PRO A 774 -23.57 12.42 -15.89
C PRO A 774 -23.94 13.01 -17.25
N THR A 775 -23.60 12.31 -18.32
CA THR A 775 -24.30 12.49 -19.59
C THR A 775 -25.75 12.14 -19.34
N VAL A 776 -26.58 13.15 -19.06
CA VAL A 776 -28.02 13.02 -19.21
C VAL A 776 -28.24 12.76 -20.69
N ARG A 777 -28.41 11.48 -21.07
CA ARG A 777 -29.19 11.15 -22.26
C ARG A 777 -30.65 11.17 -21.82
N PRO A 778 -31.49 12.08 -22.34
CA PRO A 778 -32.93 12.00 -22.15
C PRO A 778 -33.47 10.94 -23.12
N GLU A 779 -33.45 9.68 -22.72
CA GLU A 779 -34.17 8.56 -23.34
C GLU A 779 -34.80 7.80 -22.17
N LEU A 780 -36.11 7.74 -21.90
CA LEU A 780 -37.29 7.88 -22.76
C LEU A 780 -38.39 8.64 -22.00
N ARG A 781 -38.90 9.70 -22.63
CA ARG A 781 -40.25 10.22 -22.39
C ARG A 781 -41.24 9.17 -22.91
N ASN A 782 -42.24 8.84 -22.11
CA ASN A 782 -43.57 8.33 -22.48
C ASN A 782 -43.68 7.61 -23.84
N THR A 783 -43.66 6.28 -23.82
CA THR A 783 -44.44 5.46 -24.76
C THR A 783 -45.32 4.52 -23.94
N ALA A 784 -46.29 5.12 -23.25
CA ALA A 784 -47.53 4.44 -22.90
C ALA A 784 -48.61 5.03 -23.82
N GLU A 785 -48.56 4.66 -25.10
CA GLU A 785 -49.75 4.74 -25.95
C GLU A 785 -50.59 3.49 -25.65
N PHE A 786 -51.80 3.76 -25.15
CA PHE A 786 -52.86 2.79 -24.99
C PHE A 786 -53.25 2.17 -26.34
N PRO A 787 -53.60 0.87 -26.41
CA PRO A 787 -54.32 0.34 -27.56
C PRO A 787 -55.78 0.79 -27.47
N GLY A 788 -56.17 1.68 -28.39
CA GLY A 788 -57.57 1.99 -28.68
C GLY A 788 -58.09 1.07 -29.79
N SER A 789 -59.17 0.35 -29.49
CA SER A 789 -60.30 0.01 -30.36
C SER A 789 -60.06 -0.18 -31.86
N GLY A 790 -60.23 -1.43 -32.31
CA GLY A 790 -60.39 -1.82 -33.72
C GLY A 790 -60.45 -3.32 -33.84
#